data_AF-A0A7C7CRS7-F1
#
_entry.id   AF-A0A7C7CRS7-F1
#
_cell.length_a   1.000
_cell.length_b   1.000
_cell.length_c   1.000
_cell.angle_alpha   90.00
_cell.angle_beta   90.00
_cell.angle_gamma   90.00
#
_symmetry.space_group_name_H-M   'P 1'
#
loop_
_entity.id
_entity.type
_entity.pdbx_description
1 polymer ?
#
loop_
_entity_poly.entity_id
_entity_poly.type
_entity_poly.pdbx_seq_one_letter_code
_entity_poly.pdbx_strand_id
1 'polypeptide(L)'
;MRSSRPPSVPFFQKFYLDVGLLTFAPSLNDPVRVTMEIVGVLEPADPGEEFWQQNANLFLQPQPLQELPEVGLEIDPDEPPLALFISHEALVEGVGKAYPGSFVSSTWYISVDKKGLTLWSKEFTRERLARLEADVTSAMRGAAVLTGIDKLLNDFERRSFFSGVPLLLLLVVMVMTVLYYVSMMVSYLVQSREDDVALLRSRGVTNWQLGRLYALEGLALVVTASVIAPFLALGAVAYAGKLGYFRDITFGETLPVAFHWMPFAVAAGTGLLGLAMFVLPAVIGARSGLVAHKMRSSRPPSVPFFQKFYLDIGLLVVGGLIFWELQSRGQLISGGLFSDVQVNEALLFAPVLLLTVVALLFTRFFPLLVRFISGDSSALIHLMAVASFVTLTLFIMIRELRVDTSVEWIWEVALIGGVAALYYGTNRTESVWNRTAGLVTQGGLIALLIYADMPARDDILFLPTLAFALIVPFQVLFIILRRLNRFYPVWASMAIWHMARNPLQYSWLVLLLVMVTGLGILATTVGGTLDRSYEERILYEVGSDLRMTGVPTFFAIGNDEIKERFLTIPGVTSISLGLRGGGIVGTTYSGNNFSVLAIEAEEFPYIAWYRDDFSERSLTGVMRALKSGVHAEPIDIPEGAQKLKVWADAEDYYPNMFMWMVVQDRRGVLDTLTLGPMPEPGWTLMETTIPQHLEWPLSLVSVQIYEPVFGPSGTVGEMYLDDIHVEFGNGREPQILDDFEGSSKWTTLATSLISSDVVGVTDDAHVTGRRAGVFKFGKDTDQGIRGFYRSPSGGPVPVVSSASFSKATGAGVGDAIIVNLMGRLVPIRIMDTVDYFPTMDPSRNGFLLMDLDNALRHLNILSPITTVRPNEIFISEVPGAEEEVHKIALSLAPSRNQVHDRASLVESVRLDPLITAGWKAMALLAIGVILFAATLGYVTYLISFSAQSRSEMGFLQALGLSKRQMGWLLSAEHLVIAALGLLIGTAAGFAMSNIMVASVAVTEQGTPVLPPFVLTTDWSIMGPVYAALVLIFTGSLYWLVRTSSNVDLYEISRIEGE
;
A
#
# COMPACT_ATOMS: atom_id res chain seq x y z
N MET A 1 -19.85 -27.14 49.39
CA MET A 1 -20.31 -27.48 48.04
C MET A 1 -20.61 -26.17 47.30
N ARG A 2 -19.70 -25.81 46.39
CA ARG A 2 -19.89 -24.71 45.43
C ARG A 2 -20.86 -25.22 44.36
N SER A 3 -22.00 -24.56 44.16
CA SER A 3 -22.80 -24.73 42.95
C SER A 3 -22.53 -23.54 42.04
N SER A 4 -22.01 -23.84 40.86
CA SER A 4 -21.99 -23.01 39.66
C SER A 4 -23.28 -22.20 39.50
N ARG A 5 -23.19 -20.87 39.59
CA ARG A 5 -24.22 -19.97 39.07
C ARG A 5 -24.03 -19.86 37.55
N PRO A 6 -25.06 -20.07 36.72
CA PRO A 6 -25.01 -19.71 35.30
C PRO A 6 -25.11 -18.17 35.14
N PRO A 7 -24.53 -17.57 34.08
CA PRO A 7 -24.57 -16.13 33.88
C PRO A 7 -25.73 -15.75 32.94
N SER A 8 -26.89 -15.46 33.52
CA SER A 8 -27.94 -14.57 32.96
C SER A 8 -29.18 -14.67 33.84
N VAL A 9 -29.29 -13.79 34.83
CA VAL A 9 -30.62 -13.51 35.40
C VAL A 9 -31.32 -12.59 34.40
N PRO A 10 -32.57 -12.89 33.95
CA PRO A 10 -33.30 -11.96 33.10
C PRO A 10 -33.47 -10.62 33.81
N PHE A 11 -33.02 -9.54 33.17
CA PHE A 11 -33.01 -8.14 33.67
C PHE A 11 -34.38 -7.69 34.25
N PHE A 12 -35.48 -8.34 33.86
CA PHE A 12 -36.83 -8.16 34.42
C PHE A 12 -36.97 -8.47 35.92
N GLN A 13 -36.19 -9.41 36.47
CA GLN A 13 -36.24 -9.71 37.92
C GLN A 13 -35.69 -8.55 38.79
N LYS A 14 -34.88 -7.65 38.22
CA LYS A 14 -34.27 -6.51 38.93
C LYS A 14 -35.29 -5.39 39.20
N PHE A 15 -36.29 -5.23 38.33
CA PHE A 15 -37.33 -4.19 38.43
C PHE A 15 -38.68 -4.68 38.99
N TYR A 16 -38.81 -5.97 39.32
CA TYR A 16 -40.05 -6.58 39.81
C TYR A 16 -41.28 -6.31 38.92
N LEU A 17 -41.08 -6.22 37.60
CA LEU A 17 -42.14 -5.95 36.63
C LEU A 17 -42.72 -7.27 36.10
N ASP A 18 -43.83 -7.71 36.69
CA ASP A 18 -44.73 -8.69 36.06
C ASP A 18 -45.81 -7.97 35.22
N VAL A 19 -46.43 -8.71 34.29
CA VAL A 19 -47.57 -8.28 33.43
C VAL A 19 -48.52 -7.34 34.21
N GLY A 20 -48.67 -6.09 33.75
CA GLY A 20 -49.36 -5.04 34.52
C GLY A 20 -49.37 -3.67 33.85
N LEU A 21 -50.02 -2.68 34.49
CA LEU A 21 -50.12 -1.30 33.99
C LEU A 21 -48.92 -0.46 34.45
N LEU A 22 -48.23 0.14 33.50
CA LEU A 22 -47.15 1.10 33.74
C LEU A 22 -47.48 2.44 33.11
N THR A 23 -47.05 3.52 33.75
CA THR A 23 -47.26 4.86 33.24
C THR A 23 -45.93 5.43 32.79
N PHE A 24 -45.84 5.74 31.50
CA PHE A 24 -44.66 6.29 30.86
C PHE A 24 -44.82 7.78 30.59
N ALA A 25 -43.69 8.49 30.60
CA ALA A 25 -43.60 9.86 30.16
C ALA A 25 -42.24 10.12 29.49
N PRO A 26 -42.15 11.04 28.53
CA PRO A 26 -40.90 11.44 27.90
C PRO A 26 -39.89 12.05 28.88
N SER A 27 -40.38 12.74 29.93
CA SER A 27 -39.56 13.27 31.02
C SER A 27 -40.35 13.34 32.33
N LEU A 28 -39.64 13.47 33.46
CA LEU A 28 -40.26 13.61 34.77
C LEU A 28 -41.11 14.89 34.86
N ASN A 29 -40.72 15.95 34.15
CA ASN A 29 -41.42 17.22 34.09
C ASN A 29 -42.56 17.27 33.06
N ASP A 30 -42.72 16.24 32.21
CA ASP A 30 -43.78 16.21 31.21
C ASP A 30 -45.16 16.06 31.88
N PRO A 31 -46.11 17.00 31.68
CA PRO A 31 -47.45 16.86 32.25
C PRO A 31 -48.26 15.72 31.61
N VAL A 32 -47.88 15.25 30.42
CA VAL A 32 -48.56 14.18 29.70
C VAL A 32 -48.00 12.83 30.13
N ARG A 33 -48.89 11.94 30.55
CA ARG A 33 -48.58 10.59 31.01
C ARG A 33 -49.35 9.58 30.15
N VAL A 34 -48.67 8.55 29.65
CA VAL A 34 -49.26 7.47 28.85
C VAL A 34 -49.22 6.19 29.65
N THR A 35 -50.38 5.68 30.04
CA THR A 35 -50.48 4.37 30.69
C THR A 35 -50.51 3.27 29.63
N MET A 36 -49.57 2.33 29.73
CA MET A 36 -49.42 1.16 28.86
C MET A 36 -49.63 -0.11 29.69
N GLU A 37 -50.30 -1.10 29.10
CA GLU A 37 -50.43 -2.43 29.68
C GLU A 37 -49.33 -3.33 29.12
N ILE A 38 -48.42 -3.81 29.98
CA ILE A 38 -47.48 -4.85 29.60
C ILE A 38 -48.24 -6.17 29.55
N VAL A 39 -48.41 -6.71 28.35
CA VAL A 39 -49.17 -7.95 28.08
C VAL A 39 -48.31 -9.22 28.16
N GLY A 40 -46.98 -9.08 28.23
CA GLY A 40 -46.06 -10.22 28.32
C GLY A 40 -44.59 -9.82 28.19
N VAL A 41 -43.72 -10.81 28.43
CA VAL A 41 -42.27 -10.73 28.20
C VAL A 41 -41.97 -11.55 26.94
N LEU A 42 -41.16 -11.00 26.04
CA LEU A 42 -40.78 -11.67 24.80
C LEU A 42 -39.35 -12.20 24.87
N GLU A 43 -39.16 -13.41 24.36
CA GLU A 43 -37.84 -14.00 24.11
C GLU A 43 -37.78 -14.38 22.62
N PRO A 44 -36.71 -14.00 21.90
CA PRO A 44 -36.56 -14.34 20.48
C PRO A 44 -36.41 -15.85 20.34
N ALA A 45 -37.24 -16.46 19.49
CA ALA A 45 -37.14 -17.90 19.20
C ALA A 45 -35.83 -18.27 18.49
N ASP A 46 -35.36 -17.40 17.59
CA ASP A 46 -34.04 -17.45 16.98
C ASP A 46 -33.41 -16.04 17.02
N PRO A 47 -32.40 -15.79 17.88
CA PRO A 47 -31.71 -14.50 17.95
C PRO A 47 -31.00 -14.08 16.65
N GLY A 48 -30.76 -15.03 15.74
CA GLY A 48 -30.12 -14.83 14.44
C GLY A 48 -31.08 -14.68 13.26
N GLU A 49 -32.40 -14.64 13.51
CA GLU A 49 -33.40 -14.51 12.45
C GLU A 49 -33.26 -13.19 11.67
N GLU A 50 -33.63 -13.20 10.39
CA GLU A 50 -33.62 -12.00 9.54
C GLU A 50 -34.49 -10.86 10.10
N PHE A 51 -35.57 -11.19 10.82
CA PHE A 51 -36.41 -10.22 11.52
C PHE A 51 -35.60 -9.35 12.49
N TRP A 52 -34.65 -9.97 13.21
CA TRP A 52 -33.77 -9.32 14.17
C TRP A 52 -32.51 -8.73 13.53
N GLN A 53 -32.47 -8.60 12.20
CA GLN A 53 -31.26 -8.24 11.45
C GLN A 53 -30.08 -9.15 11.80
N GLN A 54 -30.37 -10.41 12.14
CA GLN A 54 -29.39 -11.42 12.54
C GLN A 54 -28.62 -11.10 13.84
N ASN A 55 -29.12 -10.15 14.65
CA ASN A 55 -28.65 -9.86 16.01
C ASN A 55 -29.79 -9.26 16.87
N ALA A 56 -30.52 -10.11 17.59
CA ALA A 56 -31.61 -9.66 18.47
C ALA A 56 -31.16 -8.72 19.61
N ASN A 57 -29.89 -8.76 20.02
CA ASN A 57 -29.40 -7.90 21.11
C ASN A 57 -29.49 -6.41 20.77
N LEU A 58 -29.43 -6.04 19.48
CA LEU A 58 -29.63 -4.66 19.02
C LEU A 58 -31.00 -4.08 19.41
N PHE A 59 -32.00 -4.94 19.59
CA PHE A 59 -33.37 -4.53 19.92
C PHE A 59 -33.73 -4.80 21.38
N LEU A 60 -33.11 -5.82 21.99
CA LEU A 60 -33.46 -6.30 23.33
C LEU A 60 -32.55 -5.75 24.44
N GLN A 61 -31.36 -5.25 24.09
CA GLN A 61 -30.38 -4.71 25.01
C GLN A 61 -29.96 -3.30 24.56
N PRO A 62 -30.84 -2.30 24.74
CA PRO A 62 -30.57 -0.94 24.30
C PRO A 62 -29.42 -0.33 25.12
N GLN A 63 -28.75 0.64 24.54
CA GLN A 63 -27.57 1.28 25.13
C GLN A 63 -27.93 2.14 26.34
N PRO A 64 -27.08 2.22 27.38
CA PRO A 64 -27.23 3.19 28.48
C PRO A 64 -27.39 4.63 27.98
N LEU A 65 -28.10 5.45 28.76
CA LEU A 65 -28.43 6.82 28.39
C LEU A 65 -27.16 7.68 28.23
N GLN A 66 -27.05 8.41 27.13
CA GLN A 66 -25.95 9.33 26.85
C GLN A 66 -26.26 10.80 27.20
N GLU A 67 -27.53 11.12 27.46
CA GLU A 67 -27.97 12.49 27.76
C GLU A 67 -27.86 12.79 29.26
N LEU A 68 -27.56 14.05 29.60
CA LEU A 68 -27.49 14.52 30.99
C LEU A 68 -28.85 14.28 31.68
N PRO A 69 -28.88 13.62 32.86
CA PRO A 69 -30.09 13.58 33.66
C PRO A 69 -30.49 14.99 34.07
N GLU A 70 -31.80 15.22 34.26
CA GLU A 70 -32.27 16.51 34.77
C GLU A 70 -31.63 16.80 36.16
N VAL A 71 -31.38 18.08 36.45
CA VAL A 71 -30.68 18.52 37.65
C VAL A 71 -31.35 17.96 38.92
N GLY A 72 -30.59 17.23 39.74
CA GLY A 72 -31.04 16.66 41.03
C GLY A 72 -31.44 15.18 41.00
N LEU A 73 -31.22 14.47 39.89
CA LEU A 73 -31.45 13.02 39.77
C LEU A 73 -30.14 12.23 39.82
N GLU A 74 -30.10 11.23 40.69
CA GLU A 74 -29.08 10.17 40.67
C GLU A 74 -29.58 9.06 39.73
N ILE A 75 -28.94 8.91 38.57
CA ILE A 75 -29.15 7.79 37.66
C ILE A 75 -27.84 7.02 37.58
N ASP A 76 -27.91 5.68 37.61
CA ASP A 76 -26.76 4.84 37.29
C ASP A 76 -26.49 4.93 35.77
N PRO A 77 -25.41 5.60 35.33
CA PRO A 77 -25.12 5.81 33.92
C PRO A 77 -24.74 4.50 33.21
N ASP A 78 -24.43 3.46 33.96
CA ASP A 78 -24.08 2.13 33.45
C ASP A 78 -25.32 1.21 33.33
N GLU A 79 -26.52 1.67 33.74
CA GLU A 79 -27.75 0.89 33.64
C GLU A 79 -28.46 1.08 32.27
N PRO A 80 -28.67 0.02 31.46
CA PRO A 80 -29.33 0.14 30.17
C PRO A 80 -30.85 0.36 30.33
N PRO A 81 -31.48 1.14 29.43
CA PRO A 81 -32.92 1.35 29.43
C PRO A 81 -33.69 0.06 29.09
N LEU A 82 -35.00 0.06 29.33
CA LEU A 82 -35.87 -1.08 29.02
C LEU A 82 -36.28 -1.07 27.53
N ALA A 83 -36.08 -2.19 26.84
CA ALA A 83 -36.64 -2.40 25.51
C ALA A 83 -38.13 -2.76 25.61
N LEU A 84 -38.99 -1.96 24.98
CA LEU A 84 -40.44 -2.17 24.93
C LEU A 84 -40.91 -2.32 23.49
N PHE A 85 -41.74 -3.32 23.24
CA PHE A 85 -42.36 -3.56 21.94
C PHE A 85 -43.85 -3.24 22.02
N ILE A 86 -44.30 -2.36 21.13
CA ILE A 86 -45.67 -1.87 21.08
C ILE A 86 -46.28 -2.16 19.71
N SER A 87 -47.58 -2.49 19.67
CA SER A 87 -48.28 -2.67 18.41
C SER A 87 -48.44 -1.34 17.67
N HIS A 88 -48.53 -1.39 16.34
CA HIS A 88 -48.76 -0.19 15.53
C HIS A 88 -50.02 0.58 15.96
N GLU A 89 -51.11 -0.15 16.22
CA GLU A 89 -52.38 0.42 16.68
C GLU A 89 -52.23 1.11 18.04
N ALA A 90 -51.56 0.48 19.01
CA ALA A 90 -51.34 1.08 20.33
C ALA A 90 -50.42 2.31 20.28
N LEU A 91 -49.40 2.30 19.41
CA LEU A 91 -48.53 3.46 19.20
C LEU A 91 -49.30 4.63 18.57
N VAL A 92 -50.07 4.39 17.50
CA VAL A 92 -50.79 5.44 16.76
C VAL A 92 -51.99 5.96 17.55
N GLU A 93 -52.81 5.06 18.11
CA GLU A 93 -54.03 5.44 18.81
C GLU A 93 -53.81 5.86 20.26
N GLY A 94 -52.77 5.33 20.92
CA GLY A 94 -52.42 5.69 22.29
C GLY A 94 -51.47 6.87 22.33
N VAL A 95 -50.21 6.66 21.96
CA VAL A 95 -49.15 7.67 22.04
C VAL A 95 -49.43 8.83 21.09
N GLY A 96 -49.87 8.55 19.85
CA GLY A 96 -50.17 9.58 18.85
C GLY A 96 -51.30 10.53 19.23
N LYS A 97 -52.35 10.04 19.93
CA LYS A 97 -53.42 10.90 20.47
C LYS A 97 -52.96 11.72 21.68
N ALA A 98 -52.05 11.18 22.50
CA ALA A 98 -51.49 11.88 23.66
C ALA A 98 -50.55 13.02 23.25
N TYR A 99 -49.84 12.88 22.12
CA TYR A 99 -48.91 13.89 21.60
C TYR A 99 -49.29 14.36 20.18
N PRO A 100 -50.44 15.07 20.03
CA PRO A 100 -50.92 15.51 18.73
C PRO A 100 -49.97 16.51 18.06
N GLY A 101 -49.69 16.31 16.78
CA GLY A 101 -48.77 17.16 16.00
C GLY A 101 -47.30 16.73 16.07
N SER A 102 -46.98 15.65 16.80
CA SER A 102 -45.63 15.07 16.79
C SER A 102 -45.28 14.49 15.43
N PHE A 103 -44.04 14.72 15.00
CA PHE A 103 -43.51 14.08 13.80
C PHE A 103 -43.14 12.63 14.10
N VAL A 104 -43.61 11.69 13.28
CA VAL A 104 -43.22 10.28 13.36
C VAL A 104 -42.20 10.02 12.27
N SER A 105 -41.00 9.57 12.66
CA SER A 105 -40.04 8.99 11.74
C SER A 105 -40.33 7.50 11.61
N SER A 106 -40.70 7.05 10.41
CA SER A 106 -40.94 5.63 10.10
C SER A 106 -39.83 5.11 9.21
N THR A 107 -39.18 4.02 9.63
CA THR A 107 -38.14 3.33 8.85
C THR A 107 -38.63 1.93 8.51
N TRP A 108 -38.55 1.56 7.24
CA TRP A 108 -38.83 0.20 6.77
C TRP A 108 -37.55 -0.49 6.34
N TYR A 109 -37.34 -1.71 6.81
CA TYR A 109 -36.25 -2.57 6.38
C TYR A 109 -36.78 -3.56 5.34
N ILE A 110 -36.21 -3.54 4.14
CA ILE A 110 -36.61 -4.42 3.03
C ILE A 110 -35.41 -5.30 2.67
N SER A 111 -35.58 -6.61 2.80
CA SER A 111 -34.58 -7.59 2.36
C SER A 111 -34.67 -7.78 0.84
N VAL A 112 -33.52 -7.74 0.17
CA VAL A 112 -33.42 -7.92 -1.29
C VAL A 112 -33.05 -9.35 -1.62
N ASP A 113 -33.71 -9.95 -2.62
CA ASP A 113 -33.31 -11.26 -3.15
C ASP A 113 -31.95 -11.17 -3.85
N LYS A 114 -30.92 -11.63 -3.15
CA LYS A 114 -29.53 -11.63 -3.62
C LYS A 114 -29.35 -12.48 -4.88
N LYS A 115 -30.10 -13.58 -5.05
CA LYS A 115 -30.00 -14.44 -6.24
C LYS A 115 -30.64 -13.80 -7.46
N GLY A 116 -31.74 -13.06 -7.27
CA GLY A 116 -32.36 -12.29 -8.33
C GLY A 116 -31.43 -11.21 -8.92
N LEU A 117 -30.61 -10.58 -8.08
CA LEU A 117 -29.67 -9.53 -8.50
C LEU A 117 -28.58 -10.02 -9.46
N THR A 118 -28.16 -11.29 -9.38
CA THR A 118 -27.10 -11.83 -10.26
C THR A 118 -27.56 -12.07 -11.70
N LEU A 119 -28.87 -12.03 -11.95
CA LEU A 119 -29.46 -12.21 -13.28
C LEU A 119 -29.50 -10.91 -14.09
N TRP A 120 -29.26 -9.76 -13.46
CA TRP A 120 -29.38 -8.44 -14.08
C TRP A 120 -28.01 -7.85 -14.39
N SER A 121 -27.92 -7.10 -15.50
CA SER A 121 -26.72 -6.29 -15.74
C SER A 121 -26.67 -5.12 -14.76
N LYS A 122 -25.48 -4.59 -14.52
CA LYS A 122 -25.27 -3.43 -13.65
C LYS A 122 -26.13 -2.23 -14.07
N GLU A 123 -26.16 -1.93 -15.38
CA GLU A 123 -26.93 -0.81 -15.92
C GLU A 123 -28.42 -1.01 -15.67
N PHE A 124 -28.91 -2.24 -15.85
CA PHE A 124 -30.31 -2.58 -15.64
C PHE A 124 -30.70 -2.51 -14.16
N THR A 125 -29.83 -2.95 -13.26
CA THR A 125 -30.05 -2.84 -11.81
C THR A 125 -30.12 -1.38 -11.36
N ARG A 126 -29.21 -0.52 -11.84
CA ARG A 126 -29.22 0.92 -11.52
C ARG A 126 -30.49 1.59 -12.03
N GLU A 127 -30.92 1.27 -13.26
CA GLU A 127 -32.17 1.81 -13.82
C GLU A 127 -33.41 1.38 -13.03
N ARG A 128 -33.43 0.15 -12.50
CA ARG A 128 -34.54 -0.34 -11.65
C ARG A 128 -34.54 0.32 -10.28
N LEU A 129 -33.37 0.52 -9.68
CA LEU A 129 -33.24 1.15 -8.37
C LEU A 129 -33.64 2.62 -8.40
N ALA A 130 -33.19 3.36 -9.43
CA ALA A 130 -33.62 4.73 -9.67
C ALA A 130 -35.14 4.84 -9.90
N ARG A 131 -35.74 3.86 -10.61
CA ARG A 131 -37.20 3.79 -10.76
C ARG A 131 -37.91 3.54 -9.44
N LEU A 132 -37.40 2.61 -8.61
CA LEU A 132 -37.96 2.35 -7.28
C LEU A 132 -37.94 3.61 -6.40
N GLU A 133 -36.82 4.31 -6.36
CA GLU A 133 -36.70 5.56 -5.60
C GLU A 133 -37.67 6.63 -6.08
N ALA A 134 -37.79 6.79 -7.40
CA ALA A 134 -38.75 7.72 -8.01
C ALA A 134 -40.21 7.36 -7.65
N ASP A 135 -40.56 6.08 -7.72
CA ASP A 135 -41.91 5.58 -7.39
C ASP A 135 -42.23 5.83 -5.90
N VAL A 136 -41.30 5.51 -4.99
CA VAL A 136 -41.47 5.71 -3.53
C VAL A 136 -41.61 7.20 -3.19
N THR A 137 -40.74 8.05 -3.74
CA THR A 137 -40.76 9.50 -3.49
C THR A 137 -42.03 10.15 -4.05
N SER A 138 -42.57 9.62 -5.15
CA SER A 138 -43.83 10.07 -5.73
C SER A 138 -45.05 9.70 -4.88
N ALA A 139 -45.04 8.51 -4.27
CA ALA A 139 -46.12 8.01 -3.42
C ALA A 139 -46.11 8.64 -2.01
N MET A 140 -44.91 8.86 -1.45
CA MET A 140 -44.72 9.38 -0.10
C MET A 140 -43.78 10.59 -0.13
N ARG A 141 -44.36 11.79 -0.04
CA ARG A 141 -43.59 13.04 -0.02
C ARG A 141 -42.70 13.09 1.23
N GLY A 142 -41.40 13.32 1.05
CA GLY A 142 -40.42 13.34 2.13
C GLY A 142 -39.83 11.97 2.49
N ALA A 143 -40.21 10.90 1.78
CA ALA A 143 -39.54 9.61 1.89
C ALA A 143 -38.17 9.64 1.20
N ALA A 144 -37.23 8.87 1.75
CA ALA A 144 -35.92 8.63 1.16
C ALA A 144 -35.67 7.12 1.08
N VAL A 145 -35.12 6.64 -0.04
CA VAL A 145 -34.69 5.25 -0.17
C VAL A 145 -33.19 5.19 0.07
N LEU A 146 -32.80 4.56 1.17
CA LEU A 146 -31.40 4.33 1.49
C LEU A 146 -31.04 2.90 1.09
N THR A 147 -30.07 2.75 0.19
CA THR A 147 -29.67 1.45 -0.35
C THR A 147 -28.16 1.36 -0.46
N GLY A 148 -27.59 0.24 0.00
CA GLY A 148 -26.19 -0.08 -0.20
C GLY A 148 -25.87 -0.57 -1.62
N ILE A 149 -26.88 -0.90 -2.44
CA ILE A 149 -26.69 -1.53 -3.75
C ILE A 149 -25.97 -0.59 -4.72
N ASP A 150 -26.31 0.71 -4.75
CA ASP A 150 -25.62 1.66 -5.64
C ASP A 150 -24.14 1.78 -5.30
N LYS A 151 -23.82 1.84 -4.00
CA LYS A 151 -22.44 1.83 -3.52
C LYS A 151 -21.73 0.54 -3.95
N LEU A 152 -22.36 -0.62 -3.75
CA LEU A 152 -21.82 -1.92 -4.17
C LEU A 152 -21.59 -2.00 -5.69
N LEU A 153 -22.49 -1.48 -6.52
CA LEU A 153 -22.34 -1.45 -7.97
C LEU A 153 -21.21 -0.52 -8.42
N ASN A 154 -21.03 0.63 -7.74
CA ASN A 154 -19.93 1.55 -7.99
C ASN A 154 -18.58 0.95 -7.56
N ASP A 155 -18.54 0.31 -6.39
CA ASP A 155 -17.35 -0.39 -5.89
C ASP A 155 -16.99 -1.56 -6.82
N PHE A 156 -17.97 -2.34 -7.27
CA PHE A 156 -17.77 -3.42 -8.25
C PHE A 156 -17.25 -2.91 -9.61
N GLU A 157 -17.79 -1.80 -10.14
CA GLU A 157 -17.31 -1.19 -11.38
C GLU A 157 -15.87 -0.72 -11.26
N ARG A 158 -15.54 -0.06 -10.14
CA ARG A 158 -14.17 0.36 -9.85
C ARG A 158 -13.25 -0.86 -9.74
N ARG A 159 -13.61 -1.87 -8.94
CA ARG A 159 -12.86 -3.14 -8.80
C ARG A 159 -12.58 -3.79 -10.14
N SER A 160 -13.62 -3.99 -10.95
CA SER A 160 -13.52 -4.61 -12.26
C SER A 160 -12.60 -3.82 -13.21
N PHE A 161 -12.71 -2.49 -13.20
CA PHE A 161 -11.84 -1.62 -13.98
C PHE A 161 -10.37 -1.71 -13.54
N PHE A 162 -10.08 -1.51 -12.24
CA PHE A 162 -8.72 -1.53 -11.72
C PHE A 162 -8.05 -2.92 -11.83
N SER A 163 -8.80 -4.00 -11.57
CA SER A 163 -8.32 -5.38 -11.78
C SER A 163 -8.08 -5.69 -13.26
N GLY A 164 -8.77 -5.00 -14.18
CA GLY A 164 -8.57 -5.14 -15.63
C GLY A 164 -7.29 -4.48 -16.18
N VAL A 165 -6.77 -3.44 -15.53
CA VAL A 165 -5.62 -2.66 -16.04
C VAL A 165 -4.35 -3.52 -16.20
N PRO A 166 -3.93 -4.33 -15.20
CA PRO A 166 -2.81 -5.25 -15.37
C PRO A 166 -3.01 -6.20 -16.55
N LEU A 167 -4.21 -6.77 -16.67
CA LEU A 167 -4.55 -7.73 -17.73
C LEU A 167 -4.38 -7.11 -19.12
N LEU A 168 -4.87 -5.88 -19.31
CA LEU A 168 -4.72 -5.14 -20.54
C LEU A 168 -3.25 -4.85 -20.86
N LEU A 169 -2.46 -4.44 -19.85
CA LEU A 169 -1.03 -4.19 -20.03
C LEU A 169 -0.28 -5.45 -20.49
N LEU A 170 -0.49 -6.57 -19.80
CA LEU A 170 0.16 -7.84 -20.14
C LEU A 170 -0.30 -8.35 -21.51
N LEU A 171 -1.59 -8.18 -21.84
CA LEU A 171 -2.12 -8.48 -23.17
C LEU A 171 -1.40 -7.67 -24.26
N VAL A 172 -1.22 -6.37 -24.08
CA VAL A 172 -0.55 -5.49 -25.06
C VAL A 172 0.92 -5.91 -25.24
N VAL A 173 1.65 -6.20 -24.15
CA VAL A 173 3.04 -6.70 -24.23
C VAL A 173 3.12 -8.06 -24.93
N MET A 174 2.19 -8.96 -24.64
CA MET A 174 2.11 -10.28 -25.26
C MET A 174 1.83 -10.19 -26.76
N VAL A 175 0.81 -9.41 -27.17
CA VAL A 175 0.48 -9.17 -28.58
C VAL A 175 1.67 -8.57 -29.32
N MET A 176 2.34 -7.58 -28.73
CA MET A 176 3.52 -6.96 -29.34
C MET A 176 4.69 -7.93 -29.47
N THR A 177 4.90 -8.81 -28.49
CA THR A 177 5.90 -9.88 -28.56
C THR A 177 5.61 -10.85 -29.71
N VAL A 178 4.34 -11.24 -29.88
CA VAL A 178 3.90 -12.10 -30.99
C VAL A 178 4.08 -11.39 -32.34
N LEU A 179 3.64 -10.13 -32.45
CA LEU A 179 3.79 -9.34 -33.67
C LEU A 179 5.25 -9.14 -34.05
N TYR A 180 6.12 -8.92 -33.06
CA TYR A 180 7.56 -8.84 -33.27
C TYR A 180 8.14 -10.17 -33.78
N TYR A 181 7.78 -11.30 -33.16
CA TYR A 181 8.16 -12.63 -33.64
C TYR A 181 7.71 -12.85 -35.10
N VAL A 182 6.46 -12.52 -35.44
CA VAL A 182 5.93 -12.63 -36.81
C VAL A 182 6.72 -11.74 -37.76
N SER A 183 7.01 -10.49 -37.38
CA SER A 183 7.81 -9.57 -38.18
C SER A 183 9.23 -10.09 -38.46
N MET A 184 9.87 -10.66 -37.44
CA MET A 184 11.17 -11.32 -37.56
C MET A 184 11.10 -12.52 -38.53
N MET A 185 10.11 -13.40 -38.35
CA MET A 185 9.92 -14.57 -39.22
C MET A 185 9.69 -14.17 -40.67
N VAL A 186 8.84 -13.16 -40.92
CA VAL A 186 8.61 -12.62 -42.27
C VAL A 186 9.89 -12.03 -42.84
N SER A 187 10.69 -11.32 -42.04
CA SER A 187 11.96 -10.75 -42.50
C SER A 187 12.94 -11.83 -42.98
N TYR A 188 13.05 -12.95 -42.26
CA TYR A 188 13.85 -14.09 -42.71
C TYR A 188 13.26 -14.80 -43.93
N LEU A 189 11.93 -14.93 -43.99
CA LEU A 189 11.25 -15.54 -45.13
C LEU A 189 11.45 -14.71 -46.41
N VAL A 190 11.34 -13.39 -46.32
CA VAL A 190 11.57 -12.48 -47.45
C VAL A 190 13.00 -12.62 -47.95
N GLN A 191 13.99 -12.65 -47.04
CA GLN A 191 15.40 -12.89 -47.42
C GLN A 191 15.59 -14.23 -48.13
N SER A 192 14.98 -15.31 -47.63
CA SER A 192 15.09 -16.64 -48.27
C SER A 192 14.45 -16.73 -49.65
N ARG A 193 13.50 -15.82 -49.96
CA ARG A 193 12.80 -15.75 -51.25
C ARG A 193 13.40 -14.71 -52.20
N GLU A 194 14.45 -13.98 -51.81
CA GLU A 194 15.02 -12.92 -52.65
C GLU A 194 15.53 -13.45 -54.00
N ASP A 195 16.11 -14.65 -54.03
CA ASP A 195 16.62 -15.28 -55.25
C ASP A 195 15.48 -15.62 -56.23
N ASP A 196 14.39 -16.18 -55.71
CA ASP A 196 13.18 -16.48 -56.48
C ASP A 196 12.55 -15.20 -57.03
N VAL A 197 12.49 -14.14 -56.23
CA VAL A 197 11.97 -12.84 -56.64
C VAL A 197 12.84 -12.23 -57.74
N ALA A 198 14.17 -12.31 -57.61
CA ALA A 198 15.11 -11.83 -58.63
C ALA A 198 14.94 -12.58 -59.96
N LEU A 199 14.72 -13.90 -59.91
CA LEU A 199 14.46 -14.73 -61.08
C LEU A 199 13.08 -14.46 -61.71
N LEU A 200 12.04 -14.25 -60.92
CA LEU A 200 10.73 -13.83 -61.43
C LEU A 200 10.80 -12.43 -62.08
N ARG A 201 11.60 -11.53 -61.50
CA ARG A 201 11.84 -10.18 -62.06
C ARG A 201 12.61 -10.24 -63.37
N SER A 202 13.61 -11.12 -63.50
CA SER A 202 14.34 -11.30 -64.77
C SER A 202 13.44 -11.87 -65.88
N ARG A 203 12.38 -12.59 -65.50
CA ARG A 203 11.32 -13.10 -66.41
C ARG A 203 10.20 -12.11 -66.68
N GLY A 204 10.30 -10.86 -66.20
CA GLY A 204 9.37 -9.77 -66.53
C GLY A 204 8.19 -9.57 -65.57
N VAL A 205 8.18 -10.22 -64.40
CA VAL A 205 7.09 -10.05 -63.41
C VAL A 205 7.15 -8.66 -62.77
N THR A 206 6.00 -7.98 -62.71
CA THR A 206 5.87 -6.64 -62.12
C THR A 206 5.71 -6.68 -60.60
N ASN A 207 6.05 -5.58 -59.91
CA ASN A 207 5.90 -5.48 -58.44
C ASN A 207 4.44 -5.66 -57.98
N TRP A 208 3.47 -5.24 -58.82
CA TRP A 208 2.04 -5.43 -58.55
C TRP A 208 1.63 -6.90 -58.62
N GLN A 209 2.15 -7.65 -59.60
CA GLN A 209 1.90 -9.09 -59.72
C GLN A 209 2.53 -9.87 -58.57
N LEU A 210 3.75 -9.50 -58.16
CA LEU A 210 4.41 -10.08 -56.97
C LEU A 210 3.63 -9.77 -55.68
N GLY A 211 3.19 -8.52 -55.49
CA GLY A 211 2.37 -8.14 -54.34
C GLY A 211 1.05 -8.90 -54.29
N ARG A 212 0.38 -9.10 -55.43
CA ARG A 212 -0.84 -9.89 -55.52
C ARG A 212 -0.60 -11.38 -55.20
N LEU A 213 0.54 -11.94 -55.63
CA LEU A 213 0.90 -13.32 -55.30
C LEU A 213 1.05 -13.52 -53.78
N TYR A 214 1.85 -12.67 -53.12
CA TYR A 214 2.00 -12.74 -51.66
C TYR A 214 0.71 -12.42 -50.92
N ALA A 215 -0.12 -11.51 -51.44
CA ALA A 215 -1.42 -11.23 -50.84
C ALA A 215 -2.36 -12.44 -50.91
N LEU A 216 -2.37 -13.19 -52.00
CA LEU A 216 -3.18 -14.41 -52.12
C LEU A 216 -2.69 -15.53 -51.20
N GLU A 217 -1.36 -15.74 -51.13
CA GLU A 217 -0.75 -16.70 -50.21
C GLU A 217 -1.06 -16.33 -48.74
N GLY A 218 -0.83 -15.07 -48.38
CA GLY A 218 -1.12 -14.56 -47.04
C GLY A 218 -2.61 -14.62 -46.70
N LEU A 219 -3.50 -14.31 -47.64
CA LEU A 219 -4.95 -14.35 -47.43
C LEU A 219 -5.41 -15.79 -47.11
N ALA A 220 -4.88 -16.78 -47.83
CA ALA A 220 -5.20 -18.19 -47.55
C ALA A 220 -4.79 -18.58 -46.12
N LEU A 221 -3.57 -18.23 -45.70
CA LEU A 221 -3.09 -18.48 -44.34
C LEU A 221 -3.94 -17.76 -43.28
N VAL A 222 -4.27 -16.49 -43.52
CA VAL A 222 -5.01 -15.65 -42.58
C VAL A 222 -6.46 -16.10 -42.42
N VAL A 223 -7.15 -16.47 -43.51
CA VAL A 223 -8.53 -16.97 -43.42
C VAL A 223 -8.57 -18.28 -42.64
N THR A 224 -7.66 -19.21 -42.93
CA THR A 224 -7.58 -20.48 -42.18
C THR A 224 -7.28 -20.23 -40.70
N ALA A 225 -6.32 -19.36 -40.38
CA ALA A 225 -5.99 -19.03 -39.00
C ALA A 225 -7.15 -18.32 -38.27
N SER A 226 -7.83 -17.37 -38.92
CA SER A 226 -8.92 -16.59 -38.31
C SER A 226 -10.17 -17.43 -38.02
N VAL A 227 -10.40 -18.50 -38.79
CA VAL A 227 -11.49 -19.45 -38.54
C VAL A 227 -11.13 -20.40 -37.40
N ILE A 228 -9.90 -20.91 -37.35
CA ILE A 228 -9.49 -21.92 -36.36
C ILE A 228 -9.20 -21.29 -34.99
N ALA A 229 -8.63 -20.09 -34.93
CA ALA A 229 -8.14 -19.48 -33.70
C ALA A 229 -9.22 -19.29 -32.63
N PRO A 230 -10.45 -18.80 -32.92
CA PRO A 230 -11.51 -18.68 -31.91
C PRO A 230 -11.88 -20.01 -31.26
N PHE A 231 -11.91 -21.11 -32.02
CA PHE A 231 -12.23 -22.44 -31.47
C PHE A 231 -11.12 -23.00 -30.59
N LEU A 232 -9.86 -22.82 -31.02
CA LEU A 232 -8.71 -23.17 -30.16
C LEU A 232 -8.72 -22.34 -28.87
N ALA A 233 -9.06 -21.04 -28.96
CA ALA A 233 -9.16 -20.17 -27.80
C ALA A 233 -10.28 -20.62 -26.85
N LEU A 234 -11.47 -20.94 -27.36
CA LEU A 234 -12.59 -21.48 -26.58
C LEU A 234 -12.18 -22.75 -25.82
N GLY A 235 -11.51 -23.68 -26.50
CA GLY A 235 -11.02 -24.93 -25.88
C GLY A 235 -9.93 -24.69 -24.82
N ALA A 236 -8.99 -23.78 -25.09
CA ALA A 236 -7.93 -23.43 -24.15
C ALA A 236 -8.48 -22.77 -22.88
N VAL A 237 -9.42 -21.82 -23.02
CA VAL A 237 -10.07 -21.15 -21.89
C VAL A 237 -10.91 -22.14 -21.07
N ALA A 238 -11.68 -23.01 -21.73
CA ALA A 238 -12.47 -24.02 -21.03
C ALA A 238 -11.57 -24.96 -20.19
N TYR A 239 -10.46 -25.43 -20.78
CA TYR A 239 -9.52 -26.34 -20.12
C TYR A 239 -8.70 -25.67 -19.01
N ALA A 240 -8.48 -24.36 -19.09
CA ALA A 240 -7.80 -23.60 -18.04
C ALA A 240 -8.48 -23.77 -16.66
N GLY A 241 -9.80 -23.98 -16.63
CA GLY A 241 -10.55 -24.26 -15.41
C GLY A 241 -10.10 -25.51 -14.62
N LYS A 242 -9.38 -26.45 -15.26
CA LYS A 242 -8.86 -27.66 -14.60
C LYS A 242 -7.51 -27.45 -13.90
N LEU A 243 -6.87 -26.30 -14.09
CA LEU A 243 -5.60 -26.00 -13.44
C LEU A 243 -5.81 -25.81 -11.94
N GLY A 244 -4.81 -26.17 -11.13
CA GLY A 244 -4.88 -26.09 -9.66
C GLY A 244 -5.29 -24.72 -9.14
N TYR A 245 -4.95 -23.64 -9.85
CA TYR A 245 -5.31 -22.25 -9.50
C TYR A 245 -6.80 -21.96 -9.56
N PHE A 246 -7.55 -22.67 -10.41
CA PHE A 246 -8.99 -22.51 -10.55
C PHE A 246 -9.76 -23.48 -9.68
N ARG A 247 -9.09 -24.42 -8.99
CA ARG A 247 -9.73 -25.51 -8.26
C ARG A 247 -10.70 -25.00 -7.19
N ASP A 248 -10.39 -23.89 -6.55
CA ASP A 248 -11.25 -23.30 -5.51
C ASP A 248 -12.51 -22.64 -6.10
N ILE A 249 -12.49 -22.30 -7.40
CA ILE A 249 -13.60 -21.63 -8.11
C ILE A 249 -14.42 -22.64 -8.94
N THR A 250 -13.75 -23.53 -9.66
CA THR A 250 -14.37 -24.51 -10.59
C THR A 250 -14.60 -25.86 -9.94
N PHE A 251 -14.08 -26.10 -8.73
CA PHE A 251 -14.09 -27.40 -8.06
C PHE A 251 -13.49 -28.53 -8.90
N GLY A 252 -12.58 -28.18 -9.84
CA GLY A 252 -11.93 -29.12 -10.75
C GLY A 252 -12.62 -29.32 -12.11
N GLU A 253 -13.74 -28.64 -12.35
CA GLU A 253 -14.44 -28.65 -13.64
C GLU A 253 -13.86 -27.65 -14.65
N THR A 254 -14.31 -27.72 -15.91
CA THR A 254 -13.95 -26.74 -16.93
C THR A 254 -14.66 -25.40 -16.72
N LEU A 255 -14.02 -24.29 -17.13
CA LEU A 255 -14.68 -22.98 -17.09
C LEU A 255 -15.89 -22.95 -18.05
N PRO A 256 -17.02 -22.34 -17.65
CA PRO A 256 -18.18 -22.18 -18.51
C PRO A 256 -17.87 -21.12 -19.58
N VAL A 257 -17.73 -21.56 -20.84
CA VAL A 257 -17.44 -20.66 -21.96
C VAL A 257 -18.67 -20.51 -22.84
N ALA A 258 -19.16 -19.27 -22.97
CA ALA A 258 -20.26 -18.94 -23.86
C ALA A 258 -19.76 -18.59 -25.27
N PHE A 259 -20.53 -18.97 -26.28
CA PHE A 259 -20.23 -18.58 -27.66
C PHE A 259 -20.54 -17.08 -27.84
N HIS A 260 -19.52 -16.30 -28.19
CA HIS A 260 -19.63 -14.87 -28.48
C HIS A 260 -18.96 -14.54 -29.81
N TRP A 261 -19.44 -13.50 -30.52
CA TRP A 261 -18.92 -13.13 -31.85
C TRP A 261 -17.62 -12.32 -31.80
N MET A 262 -17.35 -11.62 -30.69
CA MET A 262 -16.15 -10.76 -30.56
C MET A 262 -14.81 -11.49 -30.78
N PRO A 263 -14.56 -12.71 -30.27
CA PRO A 263 -13.35 -13.46 -30.59
C PRO A 263 -13.10 -13.64 -32.10
N PHE A 264 -14.16 -13.81 -32.89
CA PHE A 264 -14.05 -13.92 -34.35
C PHE A 264 -13.67 -12.58 -34.99
N ALA A 265 -14.25 -11.47 -34.51
CA ALA A 265 -13.89 -10.13 -34.98
C ALA A 265 -12.43 -9.78 -34.64
N VAL A 266 -11.96 -10.12 -33.43
CA VAL A 266 -10.56 -9.93 -33.01
C VAL A 266 -9.62 -10.81 -33.84
N ALA A 267 -9.98 -12.07 -34.10
CA ALA A 267 -9.21 -12.96 -34.98
C ALA A 267 -9.10 -12.42 -36.41
N ALA A 268 -10.20 -11.89 -36.97
CA ALA A 268 -10.18 -11.26 -38.30
C ALA A 268 -9.30 -9.99 -38.32
N GLY A 269 -9.40 -9.13 -37.30
CA GLY A 269 -8.58 -7.91 -37.19
C GLY A 269 -7.08 -8.22 -37.05
N THR A 270 -6.72 -9.15 -36.17
CA THR A 270 -5.33 -9.62 -36.03
C THR A 270 -4.84 -10.34 -37.27
N GLY A 271 -5.71 -11.07 -37.96
CA GLY A 271 -5.46 -11.66 -39.27
C GLY A 271 -5.11 -10.62 -40.33
N LEU A 272 -5.86 -9.51 -40.41
CA LEU A 272 -5.55 -8.40 -41.34
C LEU A 272 -4.20 -7.74 -41.02
N LEU A 273 -3.88 -7.56 -39.74
CA LEU A 273 -2.56 -7.07 -39.33
C LEU A 273 -1.45 -8.05 -39.72
N GLY A 274 -1.66 -9.36 -39.52
CA GLY A 274 -0.73 -10.40 -39.95
C GLY A 274 -0.54 -10.42 -41.47
N LEU A 275 -1.62 -10.23 -42.24
CA LEU A 275 -1.57 -10.10 -43.70
C LEU A 275 -0.71 -8.90 -44.11
N ALA A 276 -0.93 -7.74 -43.47
CA ALA A 276 -0.14 -6.54 -43.73
C ALA A 276 1.33 -6.76 -43.41
N MET A 277 1.64 -7.39 -42.27
CA MET A 277 3.02 -7.73 -41.87
C MET A 277 3.68 -8.71 -42.82
N PHE A 278 2.94 -9.64 -43.42
CA PHE A 278 3.45 -10.59 -44.41
C PHE A 278 3.71 -9.94 -45.78
N VAL A 279 2.74 -9.17 -46.29
CA VAL A 279 2.77 -8.63 -47.65
C VAL A 279 3.67 -7.40 -47.77
N LEU A 280 3.65 -6.49 -46.79
CA LEU A 280 4.30 -5.18 -46.91
C LEU A 280 5.83 -5.28 -47.04
N PRO A 281 6.57 -6.05 -46.21
CA PRO A 281 8.00 -6.23 -46.37
C PRO A 281 8.37 -6.93 -47.67
N ALA A 282 7.57 -7.91 -48.11
CA ALA A 282 7.80 -8.63 -49.36
C ALA A 282 7.69 -7.71 -50.59
N VAL A 283 6.69 -6.82 -50.62
CA VAL A 283 6.50 -5.83 -51.69
C VAL A 283 7.60 -4.77 -51.67
N ILE A 284 8.02 -4.30 -50.49
CA ILE A 284 9.12 -3.33 -50.36
C ILE A 284 10.45 -3.95 -50.80
N GLY A 285 10.72 -5.21 -50.41
CA GLY A 285 11.89 -5.96 -50.83
C GLY A 285 11.97 -6.14 -52.36
N ALA A 286 10.83 -6.48 -52.98
CA ALA A 286 10.71 -6.64 -54.43
C ALA A 286 10.99 -5.36 -55.24
N ARG A 287 10.93 -4.17 -54.63
CA ARG A 287 11.30 -2.90 -55.31
C ARG A 287 12.80 -2.79 -55.57
N SER A 288 13.65 -3.55 -54.87
CA SER A 288 15.09 -3.56 -55.14
C SER A 288 15.39 -4.34 -56.43
N GLY A 289 16.01 -3.68 -57.42
CA GLY A 289 16.33 -4.32 -58.71
C GLY A 289 17.53 -5.27 -58.64
N LEU A 290 17.73 -6.12 -59.66
CA LEU A 290 18.87 -7.04 -59.81
C LEU A 290 20.25 -6.39 -59.60
N VAL A 291 20.40 -5.12 -60.00
CA VAL A 291 21.63 -4.34 -59.82
C VAL A 291 21.85 -3.97 -58.34
N ALA A 292 20.78 -3.64 -57.62
CA ALA A 292 20.86 -3.35 -56.18
C ALA A 292 21.16 -4.62 -55.38
N HIS A 293 20.70 -5.79 -55.85
CA HIS A 293 21.04 -7.10 -55.26
C HIS A 293 22.54 -7.43 -55.42
N LYS A 294 23.10 -7.33 -56.64
CA LYS A 294 24.56 -7.52 -56.87
C LYS A 294 25.43 -6.49 -56.11
N MET A 295 24.96 -5.26 -55.96
CA MET A 295 25.68 -4.26 -55.14
C MET A 295 25.60 -4.57 -53.64
N ARG A 296 24.47 -5.09 -53.14
CA ARG A 296 24.29 -5.47 -51.73
C ARG A 296 25.07 -6.71 -51.35
N SER A 297 25.22 -7.69 -52.25
CA SER A 297 26.09 -8.85 -52.03
C SER A 297 27.57 -8.47 -51.97
N SER A 298 27.97 -7.38 -52.65
CA SER A 298 29.34 -6.86 -52.62
C SER A 298 29.60 -5.85 -51.49
N ARG A 299 28.56 -5.18 -50.97
CA ARG A 299 28.61 -4.21 -49.86
C ARG A 299 27.35 -4.33 -48.99
N PRO A 300 27.40 -5.16 -47.94
CA PRO A 300 26.29 -5.32 -47.01
C PRO A 300 25.92 -3.96 -46.38
N PRO A 301 24.62 -3.64 -46.22
CA PRO A 301 24.21 -2.43 -45.51
C PRO A 301 24.71 -2.49 -44.05
N SER A 302 25.49 -1.48 -43.67
CA SER A 302 26.15 -1.41 -42.35
C SER A 302 25.26 -0.86 -41.22
N VAL A 303 24.05 -0.37 -41.55
CA VAL A 303 23.10 0.22 -40.59
C VAL A 303 21.67 -0.25 -40.90
N PRO A 304 20.89 -0.66 -39.87
CA PRO A 304 19.47 -0.99 -40.01
C PRO A 304 18.64 0.18 -40.51
N PHE A 305 17.50 -0.11 -41.14
CA PHE A 305 16.55 0.89 -41.61
C PHE A 305 16.14 1.89 -40.51
N PHE A 306 15.83 1.41 -39.30
CA PHE A 306 15.40 2.26 -38.19
C PHE A 306 16.48 3.23 -37.72
N GLN A 307 17.74 2.79 -37.67
CA GLN A 307 18.87 3.66 -37.30
C GLN A 307 19.20 4.67 -38.40
N LYS A 308 19.05 4.28 -39.68
CA LYS A 308 19.32 5.16 -40.82
C LYS A 308 18.45 6.42 -40.80
N PHE A 309 17.20 6.30 -40.37
CA PHE A 309 16.25 7.41 -40.28
C PHE A 309 16.11 7.98 -38.86
N TYR A 310 16.96 7.56 -37.91
CA TYR A 310 16.90 7.98 -36.50
C TYR A 310 15.52 7.75 -35.84
N LEU A 311 14.77 6.75 -36.31
CA LEU A 311 13.46 6.39 -35.74
C LEU A 311 13.60 5.82 -34.33
N ASP A 312 14.75 5.20 -34.04
CA ASP A 312 15.14 4.75 -32.71
C ASP A 312 15.25 5.91 -31.71
N ILE A 313 15.86 7.03 -32.12
CA ILE A 313 15.95 8.24 -31.28
C ILE A 313 14.57 8.89 -31.13
N GLY A 314 13.78 8.96 -32.21
CA GLY A 314 12.42 9.49 -32.15
C GLY A 314 11.55 8.71 -31.16
N LEU A 315 11.61 7.37 -31.20
CA LEU A 315 10.88 6.52 -30.26
C LEU A 315 11.38 6.69 -28.82
N LEU A 316 12.69 6.88 -28.62
CA LEU A 316 13.26 7.16 -27.30
C LEU A 316 12.75 8.49 -26.72
N VAL A 317 12.67 9.55 -27.54
CA VAL A 317 12.12 10.85 -27.09
C VAL A 317 10.65 10.70 -26.71
N VAL A 318 9.85 10.06 -27.56
CA VAL A 318 8.43 9.79 -27.28
C VAL A 318 8.28 8.96 -26.01
N GLY A 319 9.09 7.92 -25.84
CA GLY A 319 9.07 7.08 -24.65
C GLY A 319 9.50 7.79 -23.39
N GLY A 320 10.53 8.62 -23.47
CA GLY A 320 10.97 9.47 -22.36
C GLY A 320 9.89 10.47 -21.95
N LEU A 321 9.17 11.06 -22.91
CA LEU A 321 8.05 11.98 -22.63
C LEU A 321 6.87 11.27 -21.97
N ILE A 322 6.46 10.11 -22.50
CA ILE A 322 5.39 9.29 -21.90
C ILE A 322 5.78 8.85 -20.49
N PHE A 323 7.04 8.44 -20.30
CA PHE A 323 7.56 8.05 -18.99
C PHE A 323 7.58 9.23 -18.00
N TRP A 324 8.03 10.39 -18.45
CA TRP A 324 8.01 11.62 -17.65
C TRP A 324 6.58 12.04 -17.29
N GLU A 325 5.63 11.91 -18.21
CA GLU A 325 4.21 12.16 -17.94
C GLU A 325 3.65 11.17 -16.91
N LEU A 326 3.99 9.89 -17.02
CA LEU A 326 3.58 8.86 -16.05
C LEU A 326 4.13 9.17 -14.66
N GLN A 327 5.42 9.49 -14.56
CA GLN A 327 6.09 9.76 -13.28
C GLN A 327 5.64 11.07 -12.64
N SER A 328 5.37 12.11 -13.43
CA SER A 328 4.87 13.40 -12.93
C SER A 328 3.42 13.33 -12.47
N ARG A 329 2.58 12.51 -13.12
CA ARG A 329 1.18 12.31 -12.72
C ARG A 329 1.01 11.31 -11.58
N GLY A 330 1.94 10.36 -11.42
CA GLY A 330 1.91 9.35 -10.37
C GLY A 330 0.79 8.29 -10.51
N GLN A 331 -0.08 8.39 -11.52
CA GLN A 331 -1.20 7.48 -11.75
C GLN A 331 -1.43 7.28 -13.26
N LEU A 332 -1.75 6.04 -13.69
CA LEU A 332 -2.14 5.71 -15.08
C LEU A 332 -3.53 6.25 -15.46
N ILE A 333 -4.32 6.61 -14.45
CA ILE A 333 -5.76 6.82 -14.53
C ILE A 333 -6.03 8.23 -14.05
N SER A 334 -6.42 9.11 -14.97
CA SER A 334 -6.92 10.45 -14.65
C SER A 334 -8.41 10.49 -14.94
N GLY A 335 -9.21 11.04 -14.04
CA GLY A 335 -10.58 11.43 -14.38
C GLY A 335 -10.56 12.33 -15.60
N GLY A 336 -11.33 11.98 -16.63
CA GLY A 336 -11.45 12.83 -17.81
C GLY A 336 -12.04 14.20 -17.48
N LEU A 337 -12.08 15.10 -18.46
CA LEU A 337 -12.81 16.38 -18.39
C LEU A 337 -14.31 16.22 -18.06
N PHE A 338 -14.82 14.99 -18.13
CA PHE A 338 -16.13 14.55 -17.70
C PHE A 338 -15.91 13.43 -16.68
N SER A 339 -16.62 13.48 -15.56
CA SER A 339 -16.44 12.80 -14.26
C SER A 339 -16.19 11.28 -14.21
N ASP A 340 -15.95 10.60 -15.33
CA ASP A 340 -15.67 9.18 -15.38
C ASP A 340 -14.17 8.87 -15.32
N VAL A 341 -13.85 7.84 -14.54
CA VAL A 341 -12.52 7.22 -14.44
C VAL A 341 -12.21 6.55 -15.77
N GLN A 342 -11.38 7.16 -16.61
CA GLN A 342 -10.96 6.60 -17.91
C GLN A 342 -9.47 6.25 -17.90
N VAL A 343 -9.10 5.14 -18.55
CA VAL A 343 -7.69 4.77 -18.73
C VAL A 343 -7.10 5.69 -19.79
N ASN A 344 -5.95 6.30 -19.51
CA ASN A 344 -5.21 6.97 -20.56
C ASN A 344 -4.56 5.91 -21.48
N GLU A 345 -5.16 5.73 -22.66
CA GLU A 345 -4.72 4.76 -23.67
C GLU A 345 -3.24 4.92 -24.05
N ALA A 346 -2.69 6.14 -24.04
CA ALA A 346 -1.29 6.38 -24.38
C ALA A 346 -0.33 5.84 -23.31
N LEU A 347 -0.71 5.94 -22.02
CA LEU A 347 0.11 5.48 -20.91
C LEU A 347 0.10 3.94 -20.79
N LEU A 348 -0.94 3.26 -21.29
CA LEU A 348 -0.97 1.78 -21.40
C LEU A 348 0.17 1.24 -22.30
N PHE A 349 0.62 2.01 -23.29
CA PHE A 349 1.73 1.59 -24.16
C PHE A 349 3.11 1.83 -23.55
N ALA A 350 3.22 2.52 -22.41
CA ALA A 350 4.51 2.92 -21.85
C ALA A 350 5.45 1.72 -21.57
N PRO A 351 5.02 0.60 -20.93
CA PRO A 351 5.91 -0.53 -20.68
C PRO A 351 6.39 -1.20 -21.98
N VAL A 352 5.51 -1.36 -22.96
CA VAL A 352 5.87 -1.91 -24.28
C VAL A 352 6.86 -1.02 -25.00
N LEU A 353 6.61 0.28 -24.98
CA LEU A 353 7.46 1.25 -25.65
C LEU A 353 8.83 1.30 -24.98
N LEU A 354 8.89 1.21 -23.64
CA LEU A 354 10.15 1.05 -22.90
C LEU A 354 10.90 -0.20 -23.33
N LEU A 355 10.22 -1.36 -23.40
CA LEU A 355 10.83 -2.60 -23.87
C LEU A 355 11.39 -2.41 -25.28
N THR A 356 10.58 -1.85 -26.18
CA THR A 356 10.96 -1.59 -27.57
C THR A 356 12.16 -0.64 -27.65
N VAL A 357 12.19 0.43 -26.84
CA VAL A 357 13.30 1.38 -26.78
C VAL A 357 14.57 0.73 -26.23
N VAL A 358 14.49 -0.04 -25.14
CA VAL A 358 15.66 -0.79 -24.60
C VAL A 358 16.21 -1.74 -25.66
N ALA A 359 15.31 -2.43 -26.35
CA ALA A 359 15.66 -3.38 -27.38
C ALA A 359 16.32 -2.64 -28.58
N LEU A 360 15.75 -1.55 -29.07
CA LEU A 360 16.35 -0.74 -30.15
C LEU A 360 17.68 -0.10 -29.73
N LEU A 361 17.79 0.40 -28.51
CA LEU A 361 19.05 0.93 -27.96
C LEU A 361 20.13 -0.14 -27.93
N PHE A 362 19.77 -1.39 -27.60
CA PHE A 362 20.70 -2.51 -27.67
C PHE A 362 21.29 -2.66 -29.08
N THR A 363 20.53 -2.46 -30.15
CA THR A 363 21.07 -2.54 -31.53
C THR A 363 22.15 -1.49 -31.81
N ARG A 364 22.20 -0.40 -31.05
CA ARG A 364 23.20 0.68 -31.17
C ARG A 364 24.36 0.49 -30.20
N PHE A 365 24.07 -0.01 -28.99
CA PHE A 365 25.04 -0.27 -27.95
C PHE A 365 25.84 -1.55 -28.17
N PHE A 366 25.21 -2.60 -28.70
CA PHE A 366 25.82 -3.92 -28.91
C PHE A 366 27.07 -3.89 -29.80
N PRO A 367 27.08 -3.21 -30.97
CA PRO A 367 28.31 -3.07 -31.77
C PRO A 367 29.46 -2.41 -31.00
N LEU A 368 29.16 -1.42 -30.14
CA LEU A 368 30.15 -0.73 -29.32
C LEU A 368 30.69 -1.64 -28.21
N LEU A 369 29.81 -2.42 -27.58
CA LEU A 369 30.15 -3.38 -26.55
C LEU A 369 31.06 -4.48 -27.07
N VAL A 370 30.71 -5.09 -28.22
CA VAL A 370 31.51 -6.16 -28.80
C VAL A 370 32.90 -5.65 -29.23
N ARG A 371 32.98 -4.45 -29.83
CA ARG A 371 34.27 -3.81 -30.18
C ARG A 371 35.12 -3.41 -28.98
N PHE A 372 34.47 -3.15 -27.85
CA PHE A 372 35.15 -2.91 -26.57
C PHE A 372 35.71 -4.22 -26.01
N ILE A 373 34.91 -5.29 -26.00
CA ILE A 373 35.32 -6.62 -25.54
C ILE A 373 36.45 -7.20 -26.42
N SER A 374 36.38 -6.98 -27.73
CA SER A 374 37.44 -7.39 -28.66
C SER A 374 38.75 -6.59 -28.49
N GLY A 375 38.69 -5.44 -27.80
CA GLY A 375 39.84 -4.53 -27.69
C GLY A 375 40.11 -3.73 -28.97
N ASP A 376 39.20 -3.74 -29.95
CA ASP A 376 39.33 -3.03 -31.22
C ASP A 376 39.07 -1.52 -31.09
N SER A 377 38.14 -1.12 -30.23
CA SER A 377 37.73 0.29 -30.09
C SER A 377 37.35 0.68 -28.66
N SER A 378 37.87 1.81 -28.19
CA SER A 378 37.47 2.46 -26.93
C SER A 378 36.23 3.35 -27.07
N ALA A 379 35.51 3.29 -28.20
CA ALA A 379 34.34 4.14 -28.49
C ALA A 379 33.26 4.09 -27.41
N LEU A 380 33.04 2.93 -26.78
CA LEU A 380 32.10 2.77 -25.67
C LEU A 380 32.46 3.69 -24.48
N ILE A 381 33.74 3.73 -24.11
CA ILE A 381 34.24 4.56 -23.01
C ILE A 381 34.09 6.04 -23.35
N HIS A 382 34.37 6.42 -24.61
CA HIS A 382 34.21 7.81 -25.06
C HIS A 382 32.77 8.27 -24.97
N LEU A 383 31.84 7.43 -25.41
CA LEU A 383 30.41 7.74 -25.33
C LEU A 383 29.96 7.87 -23.87
N MET A 384 30.35 6.92 -23.01
CA MET A 384 30.02 6.96 -21.57
C MET A 384 30.60 8.20 -20.90
N ALA A 385 31.86 8.52 -21.14
CA ALA A 385 32.53 9.68 -20.57
C ALA A 385 31.84 10.98 -21.01
N VAL A 386 31.62 11.18 -22.32
CA VAL A 386 30.91 12.37 -22.83
C VAL A 386 29.49 12.47 -22.26
N ALA A 387 28.75 11.37 -22.21
CA ALA A 387 27.40 11.36 -21.66
C ALA A 387 27.41 11.77 -20.18
N SER A 388 28.26 11.16 -19.34
CA SER A 388 28.38 11.49 -17.91
C SER A 388 28.84 12.94 -17.69
N PHE A 389 29.81 13.43 -18.47
CA PHE A 389 30.26 14.83 -18.36
C PHE A 389 29.13 15.80 -18.68
N VAL A 390 28.39 15.57 -19.77
CA VAL A 390 27.29 16.45 -20.20
C VAL A 390 26.14 16.40 -19.19
N THR A 391 25.71 15.21 -18.75
CA THR A 391 24.56 15.09 -17.85
C THR A 391 24.85 15.66 -16.47
N LEU A 392 26.01 15.37 -15.87
CA LEU A 392 26.39 15.94 -14.57
C LEU A 392 26.48 17.46 -14.63
N THR A 393 27.18 18.01 -15.63
CA THR A 393 27.34 19.46 -15.78
C THR A 393 25.99 20.16 -15.96
N LEU A 394 25.12 19.60 -16.81
CA LEU A 394 23.81 20.19 -17.10
C LEU A 394 22.87 20.13 -15.88
N PHE A 395 22.80 19.00 -15.18
CA PHE A 395 21.92 18.85 -14.03
C PHE A 395 22.40 19.62 -12.80
N ILE A 396 23.70 19.66 -12.53
CA ILE A 396 24.26 20.50 -11.45
C ILE A 396 23.95 21.98 -11.72
N MET A 397 24.12 22.45 -12.96
CA MET A 397 23.71 23.81 -13.34
C MET A 397 22.20 24.05 -13.11
N ILE A 398 21.34 23.13 -13.54
CA ILE A 398 19.88 23.27 -13.41
C ILE A 398 19.44 23.22 -11.94
N ARG A 399 20.03 22.33 -11.12
CA ARG A 399 19.74 22.16 -9.69
C ARG A 399 19.99 23.48 -8.97
N GLU A 400 21.16 24.07 -9.18
CA GLU A 400 21.57 25.28 -8.48
C GLU A 400 20.79 26.51 -8.93
N LEU A 401 20.47 26.64 -10.22
CA LEU A 401 19.60 27.70 -10.75
C LEU A 401 18.20 27.74 -10.12
N ARG A 402 17.77 26.66 -9.44
CA ARG A 402 16.40 26.50 -8.90
C ARG A 402 16.29 26.65 -7.38
N VAL A 403 17.36 26.38 -6.62
CA VAL A 403 17.30 26.20 -5.17
C VAL A 403 18.02 27.29 -4.39
N ASP A 404 19.18 27.78 -4.87
CA ASP A 404 19.91 28.84 -4.16
C ASP A 404 20.87 29.62 -5.08
N THR A 405 21.21 30.86 -4.71
CA THR A 405 22.23 31.66 -5.43
C THR A 405 23.64 31.44 -4.87
N SER A 406 23.95 30.21 -4.49
CA SER A 406 25.28 29.84 -3.99
C SER A 406 26.30 29.74 -5.14
N VAL A 407 27.60 29.87 -4.83
CA VAL A 407 28.70 29.74 -5.81
C VAL A 407 29.35 28.34 -5.74
N GLU A 408 28.81 27.43 -4.93
CA GLU A 408 29.41 26.12 -4.67
C GLU A 408 29.42 25.22 -5.91
N TRP A 409 28.41 25.30 -6.78
CA TRP A 409 28.39 24.56 -8.06
C TRP A 409 29.61 24.80 -8.98
N ILE A 410 30.32 25.94 -8.84
CA ILE A 410 31.49 26.25 -9.69
C ILE A 410 32.64 25.26 -9.44
N TRP A 411 32.88 24.87 -8.18
CA TRP A 411 34.00 23.97 -7.87
C TRP A 411 33.70 22.54 -8.37
N GLU A 412 32.44 22.09 -8.28
CA GLU A 412 31.99 20.80 -8.81
C GLU A 412 32.14 20.72 -10.34
N VAL A 413 31.66 21.75 -11.05
CA VAL A 413 31.81 21.83 -12.51
C VAL A 413 33.29 21.94 -12.91
N ALA A 414 34.11 22.66 -12.14
CA ALA A 414 35.55 22.75 -12.37
C ALA A 414 36.25 21.39 -12.18
N LEU A 415 35.86 20.59 -11.19
CA LEU A 415 36.36 19.24 -11.00
C LEU A 415 35.96 18.31 -12.15
N ILE A 416 34.70 18.33 -12.56
CA ILE A 416 34.19 17.56 -13.71
C ILE A 416 34.99 17.95 -14.98
N GLY A 417 35.21 19.24 -15.20
CA GLY A 417 36.04 19.77 -16.28
C GLY A 417 37.51 19.33 -16.19
N GLY A 418 38.08 19.28 -14.98
CA GLY A 418 39.42 18.77 -14.71
C GLY A 418 39.57 17.28 -15.05
N VAL A 419 38.59 16.46 -14.65
CA VAL A 419 38.53 15.04 -15.03
C VAL A 419 38.38 14.89 -16.54
N ALA A 420 37.55 15.70 -17.21
CA ALA A 420 37.38 15.68 -18.66
C ALA A 420 38.68 16.04 -19.41
N ALA A 421 39.41 17.06 -18.95
CA ALA A 421 40.70 17.45 -19.53
C ALA A 421 41.76 16.35 -19.35
N LEU A 422 41.84 15.75 -18.16
CA LEU A 422 42.72 14.61 -17.91
C LEU A 422 42.31 13.38 -18.73
N TYR A 423 41.01 13.14 -18.90
CA TYR A 423 40.49 12.05 -19.74
C TYR A 423 40.94 12.22 -21.19
N TYR A 424 40.83 13.43 -21.72
CA TYR A 424 41.32 13.76 -23.05
C TYR A 424 42.84 13.57 -23.18
N GLY A 425 43.61 14.05 -22.19
CA GLY A 425 45.08 13.94 -22.17
C GLY A 425 45.56 12.48 -22.08
N THR A 426 45.01 11.70 -21.14
CA THR A 426 45.36 10.29 -20.91
C THR A 426 45.09 9.40 -22.11
N ASN A 427 44.04 9.69 -22.88
CA ASN A 427 43.69 8.85 -24.02
C ASN A 427 44.52 9.15 -25.27
N ARG A 428 45.27 10.27 -25.29
CA ARG A 428 46.15 10.68 -26.39
C ARG A 428 47.62 10.34 -26.19
N THR A 429 48.04 10.06 -24.96
CA THR A 429 49.42 9.70 -24.63
C THR A 429 49.75 8.25 -25.03
N GLU A 430 50.87 8.06 -25.72
CA GLU A 430 51.42 6.74 -26.02
C GLU A 430 52.32 6.18 -24.89
N SER A 431 52.79 7.04 -23.99
CA SER A 431 53.62 6.64 -22.84
C SER A 431 52.77 5.91 -21.79
N VAL A 432 53.20 4.70 -21.42
CA VAL A 432 52.55 3.88 -20.38
C VAL A 432 52.57 4.60 -19.04
N TRP A 433 53.70 5.24 -18.69
CA TRP A 433 53.86 5.95 -17.43
C TRP A 433 52.91 7.16 -17.30
N ASN A 434 52.80 7.96 -18.37
CA ASN A 434 51.90 9.12 -18.38
C ASN A 434 50.43 8.68 -18.36
N ARG A 435 50.11 7.54 -19.00
CA ARG A 435 48.77 6.98 -18.99
C ARG A 435 48.39 6.43 -17.61
N THR A 436 49.30 5.74 -16.93
CA THR A 436 49.06 5.27 -15.55
C THR A 436 48.95 6.43 -14.57
N ALA A 437 49.83 7.43 -14.68
CA ALA A 437 49.77 8.63 -13.85
C ALA A 437 48.42 9.35 -14.01
N GLY A 438 47.98 9.58 -15.24
CA GLY A 438 46.71 10.27 -15.46
C GLY A 438 45.47 9.44 -15.09
N LEU A 439 45.50 8.10 -15.17
CA LEU A 439 44.43 7.25 -14.62
C LEU A 439 44.34 7.35 -13.09
N VAL A 440 45.49 7.37 -12.40
CA VAL A 440 45.55 7.57 -10.94
C VAL A 440 45.04 8.96 -10.56
N THR A 441 45.45 10.00 -11.28
CA THR A 441 44.97 11.37 -11.04
C THR A 441 43.46 11.50 -11.28
N GLN A 442 42.91 10.90 -12.34
CA GLN A 442 41.47 10.86 -12.56
C GLN A 442 40.74 10.15 -11.43
N GLY A 443 41.20 8.96 -11.04
CA GLY A 443 40.60 8.21 -9.94
C GLY A 443 40.59 9.01 -8.63
N GLY A 444 41.67 9.74 -8.34
CA GLY A 444 41.76 10.62 -7.18
C GLY A 444 40.76 11.77 -7.21
N LEU A 445 40.61 12.47 -8.35
CA LEU A 445 39.65 13.57 -8.49
C LEU A 445 38.20 13.08 -8.44
N ILE A 446 37.91 11.92 -9.03
CA ILE A 446 36.58 11.30 -8.96
C ILE A 446 36.24 10.89 -7.53
N ALA A 447 37.19 10.29 -6.80
CA ALA A 447 37.00 9.93 -5.40
C ALA A 447 36.77 11.17 -4.51
N LEU A 448 37.47 12.28 -4.79
CA LEU A 448 37.30 13.54 -4.09
C LEU A 448 35.90 14.15 -4.35
N LEU A 449 35.39 14.05 -5.58
CA LEU A 449 34.03 14.49 -5.92
C LEU A 449 32.97 13.66 -5.19
N ILE A 450 33.11 12.34 -5.17
CA ILE A 450 32.17 11.43 -4.46
C ILE A 450 32.22 11.66 -2.95
N TYR A 451 33.39 11.95 -2.38
CA TYR A 451 33.53 12.22 -0.94
C TYR A 451 32.86 13.53 -0.52
N ALA A 452 32.83 14.53 -1.41
CA ALA A 452 32.28 15.85 -1.10
C ALA A 452 30.75 15.89 -1.14
N ASP A 453 30.12 15.32 -2.16
CA ASP A 453 28.66 15.29 -2.31
C ASP A 453 28.22 14.04 -3.09
N MET A 454 27.95 12.93 -2.39
CA MET A 454 27.40 11.72 -3.00
C MET A 454 25.87 11.80 -3.02
N PRO A 455 25.23 11.83 -4.20
CA PRO A 455 23.77 11.87 -4.27
C PRO A 455 23.15 10.65 -3.59
N ALA A 456 22.01 10.85 -2.92
CA ALA A 456 21.21 9.76 -2.38
C ALA A 456 20.69 8.87 -3.53
N ARG A 457 20.34 7.60 -3.24
CA ARG A 457 19.96 6.62 -4.29
C ARG A 457 18.73 7.03 -5.10
N ASP A 458 17.88 7.84 -4.52
CA ASP A 458 16.66 8.41 -5.07
C ASP A 458 16.89 9.72 -5.86
N ASP A 459 18.10 10.29 -5.79
CA ASP A 459 18.47 11.48 -6.57
C ASP A 459 18.72 11.12 -8.05
N ILE A 460 18.21 11.96 -8.96
CA ILE A 460 18.40 11.86 -10.41
C ILE A 460 19.87 11.89 -10.83
N LEU A 461 20.73 12.50 -10.00
CA LEU A 461 22.19 12.57 -10.21
C LEU A 461 22.94 11.28 -9.85
N PHE A 462 22.31 10.32 -9.15
CA PHE A 462 22.98 9.10 -8.71
C PHE A 462 23.56 8.27 -9.87
N LEU A 463 22.74 8.01 -10.90
CA LEU A 463 23.15 7.21 -12.08
C LEU A 463 24.27 7.87 -12.90
N PRO A 464 24.19 9.17 -13.27
CA PRO A 464 25.30 9.88 -13.90
C PRO A 464 26.60 9.83 -13.09
N THR A 465 26.50 9.99 -11.76
CA THR A 465 27.65 9.96 -10.85
C THR A 465 28.27 8.56 -10.79
N LEU A 466 27.46 7.51 -10.75
CA LEU A 466 27.93 6.13 -10.84
C LEU A 466 28.63 5.84 -12.18
N ALA A 467 28.04 6.28 -13.30
CA ALA A 467 28.65 6.12 -14.61
C ALA A 467 29.99 6.87 -14.72
N PHE A 468 30.08 8.06 -14.12
CA PHE A 468 31.31 8.85 -14.00
C PHE A 468 32.37 8.13 -13.15
N ALA A 469 31.96 7.53 -12.03
CA ALA A 469 32.81 6.70 -11.18
C ALA A 469 33.40 5.49 -11.92
N LEU A 470 32.66 4.93 -12.87
CA LEU A 470 33.06 3.76 -13.65
C LEU A 470 34.00 4.05 -14.83
N ILE A 471 34.27 5.32 -15.17
CA ILE A 471 35.13 5.68 -16.32
C ILE A 471 36.54 5.06 -16.19
N VAL A 472 37.21 5.26 -15.06
CA VAL A 472 38.57 4.76 -14.83
C VAL A 472 38.61 3.22 -14.79
N PRO A 473 37.72 2.52 -14.03
CA PRO A 473 37.59 1.07 -14.10
C PRO A 473 37.40 0.53 -15.52
N PHE A 474 36.56 1.16 -16.35
CA PHE A 474 36.33 0.74 -17.73
C PHE A 474 37.55 0.95 -18.63
N GLN A 475 38.33 2.03 -18.42
CA GLN A 475 39.60 2.23 -19.12
C GLN A 475 40.63 1.16 -18.77
N VAL A 476 40.74 0.81 -17.48
CA VAL A 476 41.62 -0.27 -17.02
C VAL A 476 41.17 -1.61 -17.61
N LEU A 477 39.87 -1.90 -17.56
CA LEU A 477 39.28 -3.11 -18.15
C LEU A 477 39.58 -3.21 -19.65
N PHE A 478 39.44 -2.11 -20.42
CA PHE A 478 39.79 -2.10 -21.84
C PHE A 478 41.26 -2.41 -22.10
N ILE A 479 42.16 -1.86 -21.29
CA ILE A 479 43.61 -2.15 -21.40
C ILE A 479 43.88 -3.63 -21.12
N ILE A 480 43.21 -4.20 -20.10
CA ILE A 480 43.30 -5.62 -19.76
C ILE A 480 42.79 -6.47 -20.93
N LEU A 481 41.57 -6.20 -21.43
CA LEU A 481 40.96 -6.93 -22.54
C LEU A 481 41.83 -6.89 -23.81
N ARG A 482 42.37 -5.72 -24.14
CA ARG A 482 43.28 -5.55 -25.30
C ARG A 482 44.56 -6.37 -25.15
N ARG A 483 45.07 -6.55 -23.92
CA ARG A 483 46.22 -7.44 -23.66
C ARG A 483 45.83 -8.91 -23.66
N LEU A 484 44.69 -9.24 -23.06
CA LEU A 484 44.17 -10.61 -22.95
C LEU A 484 43.83 -11.21 -24.32
N ASN A 485 43.42 -10.38 -25.29
CA ASN A 485 43.07 -10.82 -26.64
C ASN A 485 44.24 -11.53 -27.37
N ARG A 486 45.50 -11.30 -26.95
CA ARG A 486 46.66 -12.04 -27.49
C ARG A 486 46.73 -13.50 -27.05
N PHE A 487 46.01 -13.88 -26.00
CA PHE A 487 46.04 -15.20 -25.38
C PHE A 487 44.75 -16.00 -25.58
N TYR A 488 43.73 -15.43 -26.22
CA TYR A 488 42.47 -16.15 -26.43
C TYR A 488 42.65 -17.32 -27.41
N PRO A 489 42.00 -18.46 -27.14
CA PRO A 489 41.97 -19.56 -28.09
C PRO A 489 41.27 -19.12 -29.38
N VAL A 490 41.72 -19.68 -30.52
CA VAL A 490 41.29 -19.26 -31.87
C VAL A 490 39.76 -19.17 -32.03
N TRP A 491 39.01 -20.12 -31.46
CA TRP A 491 37.55 -20.13 -31.55
C TRP A 491 36.89 -18.93 -30.84
N ALA A 492 37.46 -18.46 -29.72
CA ALA A 492 36.93 -17.33 -28.95
C ALA A 492 37.25 -16.00 -29.64
N SER A 493 38.50 -15.84 -30.10
CA SER A 493 38.90 -14.65 -30.87
C SER A 493 38.10 -14.51 -32.16
N MET A 494 37.88 -15.62 -32.88
CA MET A 494 37.10 -15.62 -34.11
C MET A 494 35.62 -15.30 -33.85
N ALA A 495 35.01 -15.86 -32.80
CA ALA A 495 33.62 -15.53 -32.44
C ALA A 495 33.43 -14.04 -32.11
N ILE A 496 34.33 -13.47 -31.28
CA ILE A 496 34.27 -12.05 -30.90
C ILE A 496 34.49 -11.14 -32.13
N TRP A 497 35.43 -11.49 -33.00
CA TRP A 497 35.72 -10.72 -34.21
C TRP A 497 34.60 -10.81 -35.25
N HIS A 498 33.99 -11.99 -35.40
CA HIS A 498 32.85 -12.21 -36.26
C HIS A 498 31.66 -11.35 -35.80
N MET A 499 31.34 -11.36 -34.50
CA MET A 499 30.32 -10.47 -33.93
C MET A 499 30.65 -8.98 -34.11
N ALA A 500 31.92 -8.57 -33.95
CA ALA A 500 32.32 -7.17 -34.06
C ALA A 500 32.13 -6.60 -35.48
N ARG A 501 32.20 -7.48 -36.49
CA ARG A 501 32.08 -7.14 -37.91
C ARG A 501 30.65 -7.24 -38.42
N ASN A 502 29.88 -8.23 -37.96
CA ASN A 502 28.49 -8.46 -38.38
C ASN A 502 27.46 -8.36 -37.23
N PRO A 503 27.46 -7.29 -36.40
CA PRO A 503 26.62 -7.23 -35.19
C PRO A 503 25.11 -7.20 -35.47
N LEU A 504 24.71 -6.81 -36.69
CA LEU A 504 23.30 -6.71 -37.08
C LEU A 504 22.61 -8.06 -37.27
N GLN A 505 23.38 -9.12 -37.54
CA GLN A 505 22.84 -10.47 -37.74
C GLN A 505 22.14 -10.98 -36.47
N TYR A 506 22.63 -10.57 -35.30
CA TYR A 506 22.16 -11.04 -33.99
C TYR A 506 21.07 -10.17 -33.38
N SER A 507 20.85 -8.97 -33.92
CA SER A 507 19.97 -7.97 -33.31
C SER A 507 18.54 -8.51 -33.17
N TRP A 508 17.97 -9.13 -34.21
CA TRP A 508 16.59 -9.64 -34.17
C TRP A 508 16.36 -10.71 -33.10
N LEU A 509 17.34 -11.59 -32.91
CA LEU A 509 17.27 -12.65 -31.91
C LEU A 509 17.39 -12.07 -30.50
N VAL A 510 18.35 -11.17 -30.26
CA VAL A 510 18.48 -10.55 -28.93
C VAL A 510 17.23 -9.77 -28.55
N LEU A 511 16.69 -8.98 -29.48
CA LEU A 511 15.43 -8.26 -29.30
C LEU A 511 14.29 -9.22 -28.90
N LEU A 512 14.15 -10.38 -29.58
CA LEU A 512 13.17 -11.40 -29.22
C LEU A 512 13.38 -11.91 -27.80
N LEU A 513 14.63 -12.23 -27.45
CA LEU A 513 14.99 -12.72 -26.12
C LEU A 513 14.69 -11.69 -25.04
N VAL A 514 15.00 -10.42 -25.29
CA VAL A 514 14.70 -9.30 -24.39
C VAL A 514 13.19 -9.18 -24.19
N MET A 515 12.39 -9.29 -25.25
CA MET A 515 10.92 -9.27 -25.16
C MET A 515 10.36 -10.46 -24.39
N VAL A 516 10.79 -11.66 -24.72
CA VAL A 516 10.30 -12.90 -24.10
C VAL A 516 10.65 -12.95 -22.61
N THR A 517 11.90 -12.64 -22.26
CA THR A 517 12.35 -12.69 -20.86
C THR A 517 11.83 -11.50 -20.06
N GLY A 518 11.72 -10.32 -20.69
CA GLY A 518 11.06 -9.15 -20.13
C GLY A 518 9.57 -9.37 -19.85
N LEU A 519 8.83 -9.99 -20.77
CA LEU A 519 7.44 -10.40 -20.57
C LEU A 519 7.32 -11.44 -19.46
N GLY A 520 8.24 -12.40 -19.37
CA GLY A 520 8.24 -13.42 -18.32
C GLY A 520 8.44 -12.84 -16.93
N ILE A 521 9.44 -11.97 -16.77
CA ILE A 521 9.68 -11.26 -15.50
C ILE A 521 8.53 -10.32 -15.19
N LEU A 522 7.98 -9.60 -16.18
CA LEU A 522 6.82 -8.75 -15.99
C LEU A 522 5.62 -9.54 -15.45
N ALA A 523 5.27 -10.64 -16.12
CA ALA A 523 4.12 -11.48 -15.77
C ALA A 523 4.26 -12.11 -14.37
N THR A 524 5.46 -12.59 -14.02
CA THR A 524 5.71 -13.26 -12.74
C THR A 524 5.95 -12.30 -11.58
N THR A 525 6.52 -11.12 -11.85
CA THR A 525 6.77 -10.11 -10.81
C THR A 525 5.53 -9.30 -10.51
N VAL A 526 4.79 -8.82 -11.52
CA VAL A 526 3.55 -8.09 -11.23
C VAL A 526 2.52 -9.02 -10.60
N GLY A 527 2.45 -10.28 -11.03
CA GLY A 527 1.60 -11.28 -10.38
C GLY A 527 1.95 -11.56 -8.95
N GLY A 528 3.21 -11.91 -8.68
CA GLY A 528 3.67 -12.16 -7.32
C GLY A 528 3.49 -10.94 -6.41
N THR A 529 3.67 -9.73 -6.94
CA THR A 529 3.51 -8.48 -6.19
C THR A 529 2.05 -8.18 -5.89
N LEU A 530 1.14 -8.37 -6.86
CA LEU A 530 -0.29 -8.15 -6.66
C LEU A 530 -0.85 -9.18 -5.68
N ASP A 531 -0.56 -10.48 -5.87
CA ASP A 531 -1.00 -11.54 -4.96
C ASP A 531 -0.55 -11.26 -3.52
N ARG A 532 0.74 -10.96 -3.32
CA ARG A 532 1.28 -10.59 -2.01
C ARG A 532 0.62 -9.33 -1.46
N SER A 533 0.39 -8.32 -2.30
CA SER A 533 -0.23 -7.08 -1.85
C SER A 533 -1.68 -7.26 -1.41
N TYR A 534 -2.49 -8.05 -2.12
CA TYR A 534 -3.86 -8.30 -1.67
C TYR A 534 -3.90 -8.95 -0.29
N GLU A 535 -3.00 -9.91 -0.02
CA GLU A 535 -2.88 -10.52 1.30
C GLU A 535 -2.35 -9.53 2.34
N GLU A 536 -1.27 -8.80 2.05
CA GLU A 536 -0.71 -7.79 2.96
C GLU A 536 -1.66 -6.63 3.25
N ARG A 537 -2.55 -6.27 2.32
CA ARG A 537 -3.60 -5.26 2.54
C ARG A 537 -4.60 -5.73 3.59
N ILE A 538 -5.01 -7.00 3.54
CA ILE A 538 -5.89 -7.58 4.57
C ILE A 538 -5.15 -7.63 5.91
N LEU A 539 -3.90 -8.10 5.92
CA LEU A 539 -3.06 -8.11 7.12
C LEU A 539 -2.90 -6.72 7.73
N TYR A 540 -2.74 -5.69 6.90
CA TYR A 540 -2.63 -4.31 7.34
C TYR A 540 -3.98 -3.72 7.79
N GLU A 541 -5.08 -4.04 7.13
CA GLU A 541 -6.43 -3.55 7.46
C GLU A 541 -6.94 -4.13 8.78
N VAL A 542 -6.74 -5.44 8.99
CA VAL A 542 -7.14 -6.14 10.23
C VAL A 542 -6.11 -5.91 11.34
N GLY A 543 -4.81 -5.97 11.01
CA GLY A 543 -3.71 -5.83 11.97
C GLY A 543 -3.44 -7.07 12.82
N SER A 544 -4.46 -7.86 13.14
CA SER A 544 -4.42 -9.10 13.95
C SER A 544 -5.12 -10.27 13.23
N ASP A 545 -5.31 -11.41 13.91
CA ASP A 545 -6.09 -12.53 13.35
C ASP A 545 -7.57 -12.14 13.21
N LEU A 546 -8.12 -11.49 14.24
CA LEU A 546 -9.45 -10.88 14.22
C LEU A 546 -9.41 -9.52 14.90
N ARG A 547 -10.07 -8.52 14.30
CA ARG A 547 -10.22 -7.18 14.85
C ARG A 547 -11.70 -6.83 14.97
N MET A 548 -12.12 -6.36 16.13
CA MET A 548 -13.45 -5.82 16.36
C MET A 548 -13.36 -4.31 16.50
N THR A 549 -14.11 -3.58 15.68
CA THR A 549 -14.19 -2.11 15.69
C THR A 549 -15.53 -1.64 16.23
N GLY A 550 -15.60 -0.39 16.68
CA GLY A 550 -16.84 0.14 17.26
C GLY A 550 -17.37 -0.74 18.38
N VAL A 551 -16.44 -1.45 19.06
CA VAL A 551 -16.73 -2.12 20.31
C VAL A 551 -17.28 -1.01 21.19
N PRO A 552 -18.52 -1.12 21.63
CA PRO A 552 -19.14 -0.02 22.32
C PRO A 552 -18.28 0.31 23.55
N THR A 553 -17.97 1.59 23.77
CA THR A 553 -17.75 2.23 25.09
C THR A 553 -18.75 1.82 26.20
N PHE A 554 -19.65 0.85 25.97
CA PHE A 554 -20.94 0.70 26.63
C PHE A 554 -21.04 -0.58 27.45
N PHE A 555 -20.04 -1.47 27.42
CA PHE A 555 -20.01 -2.50 28.44
C PHE A 555 -19.75 -1.80 29.78
N ALA A 556 -20.72 -1.85 30.70
CA ALA A 556 -20.61 -1.50 32.13
C ALA A 556 -19.63 -2.40 32.90
N ILE A 557 -18.57 -2.82 32.21
CA ILE A 557 -17.67 -3.92 32.50
C ILE A 557 -16.29 -3.31 32.42
N GLY A 558 -15.46 -3.50 33.44
CA GLY A 558 -14.10 -2.97 33.45
C GLY A 558 -13.28 -3.51 32.27
N ASN A 559 -12.23 -2.80 31.86
CA ASN A 559 -11.34 -3.23 30.75
C ASN A 559 -10.84 -4.67 30.94
N ASP A 560 -10.53 -5.07 32.18
CA ASP A 560 -10.08 -6.42 32.51
C ASP A 560 -11.18 -7.49 32.32
N GLU A 561 -12.42 -7.17 32.68
CA GLU A 561 -13.54 -8.11 32.53
C GLU A 561 -13.94 -8.27 31.05
N ILE A 562 -13.74 -7.23 30.22
CA ILE A 562 -13.83 -7.36 28.75
C ILE A 562 -12.80 -8.38 28.27
N LYS A 563 -11.52 -8.26 28.70
CA LYS A 563 -10.47 -9.22 28.32
C LYS A 563 -10.80 -10.63 28.78
N GLU A 564 -11.20 -10.81 30.04
CA GLU A 564 -11.56 -12.13 30.59
C GLU A 564 -12.67 -12.78 29.76
N ARG A 565 -13.69 -12.02 29.35
CA ARG A 565 -14.79 -12.53 28.53
C ARG A 565 -14.31 -13.08 27.19
N PHE A 566 -13.42 -12.37 26.50
CA PHE A 566 -12.88 -12.84 25.22
C PHE A 566 -11.82 -13.93 25.40
N LEU A 567 -11.01 -13.91 26.48
CA LEU A 567 -10.05 -14.97 26.80
C LEU A 567 -10.73 -16.31 27.15
N THR A 568 -11.98 -16.28 27.62
CA THR A 568 -12.73 -17.53 27.88
C THR A 568 -13.20 -18.23 26.60
N ILE A 569 -13.12 -17.56 25.44
CA ILE A 569 -13.49 -18.14 24.15
C ILE A 569 -12.47 -19.21 23.77
N PRO A 570 -12.89 -20.47 23.55
CA PRO A 570 -11.98 -21.52 23.12
C PRO A 570 -11.29 -21.13 21.80
N GLY A 571 -9.96 -21.12 21.80
CA GLY A 571 -9.15 -20.79 20.61
C GLY A 571 -8.54 -19.40 20.62
N VAL A 572 -8.97 -18.49 21.49
CA VAL A 572 -8.31 -17.18 21.68
C VAL A 572 -7.04 -17.35 22.52
N THR A 573 -5.92 -16.80 22.06
CA THR A 573 -4.62 -16.89 22.75
C THR A 573 -4.24 -15.60 23.47
N SER A 574 -4.52 -14.44 22.87
CA SER A 574 -4.12 -13.13 23.39
C SER A 574 -5.05 -12.05 22.85
N ILE A 575 -5.26 -10.99 23.63
CA ILE A 575 -6.12 -9.85 23.30
C ILE A 575 -5.40 -8.56 23.65
N SER A 576 -5.55 -7.55 22.79
CA SER A 576 -5.12 -6.19 23.07
C SER A 576 -6.29 -5.25 22.84
N LEU A 577 -6.55 -4.38 23.83
CA LEU A 577 -7.54 -3.32 23.70
C LEU A 577 -6.93 -2.13 22.94
N GLY A 578 -7.79 -1.39 22.23
CA GLY A 578 -7.41 -0.21 21.49
C GLY A 578 -8.44 0.91 21.61
N LEU A 579 -7.96 2.15 21.59
CA LEU A 579 -8.76 3.36 21.44
C LEU A 579 -8.36 4.05 20.16
N ARG A 580 -9.29 4.12 19.20
CA ARG A 580 -9.15 4.90 17.98
C ARG A 580 -9.92 6.20 18.08
N GLY A 581 -9.27 7.31 17.75
CA GLY A 581 -9.87 8.64 17.77
C GLY A 581 -9.30 9.57 16.69
N GLY A 582 -9.87 10.77 16.62
CA GLY A 582 -9.32 11.89 15.85
C GLY A 582 -8.73 12.94 16.80
N GLY A 583 -7.72 13.64 16.32
CA GLY A 583 -7.10 14.76 17.02
C GLY A 583 -6.88 15.96 16.12
N ILE A 584 -6.68 17.13 16.74
CA ILE A 584 -6.33 18.39 16.08
C ILE A 584 -5.09 18.94 16.76
N VAL A 585 -4.10 19.38 15.99
CA VAL A 585 -2.87 19.95 16.56
C VAL A 585 -3.14 21.35 17.11
N GLY A 586 -2.70 21.62 18.33
CA GLY A 586 -2.93 22.90 19.02
C GLY A 586 -4.26 22.95 19.80
N THR A 587 -4.58 24.14 20.29
CA THR A 587 -5.73 24.39 21.18
C THR A 587 -6.95 24.94 20.46
N THR A 588 -6.77 25.47 19.24
CA THR A 588 -7.85 25.94 18.37
C THR A 588 -8.35 24.80 17.48
N TYR A 589 -9.66 24.67 17.29
CA TYR A 589 -10.30 23.72 16.35
C TYR A 589 -9.95 23.93 14.86
N SER A 590 -8.92 24.71 14.55
CA SER A 590 -8.44 25.07 13.21
C SER A 590 -7.07 24.47 12.86
N GLY A 591 -6.50 23.63 13.72
CA GLY A 591 -5.22 22.96 13.45
C GLY A 591 -5.32 21.81 12.44
N ASN A 592 -4.19 21.19 12.12
CA ASN A 592 -4.18 20.00 11.27
C ASN A 592 -4.85 18.83 12.01
N ASN A 593 -5.89 18.25 11.40
CA ASN A 593 -6.50 17.03 11.90
C ASN A 593 -5.57 15.84 11.69
N PHE A 594 -5.57 14.88 12.60
CA PHE A 594 -4.81 13.62 12.51
C PHE A 594 -5.60 12.48 13.17
N SER A 595 -5.17 11.24 12.95
CA SER A 595 -5.76 10.07 13.62
C SER A 595 -4.92 9.59 14.78
N VAL A 596 -5.56 9.05 15.82
CA VAL A 596 -4.88 8.48 16.99
C VAL A 596 -5.28 7.02 17.16
N LEU A 597 -4.29 6.21 17.50
CA LEU A 597 -4.49 4.86 17.98
C LEU A 597 -3.71 4.67 19.28
N ALA A 598 -4.43 4.56 20.39
CA ALA A 598 -3.87 4.15 21.66
C ALA A 598 -4.06 2.63 21.82
N ILE A 599 -3.00 1.90 22.15
CA ILE A 599 -2.99 0.43 22.22
C ILE A 599 -2.18 -0.05 23.42
N GLU A 600 -2.44 -1.27 23.86
CA GLU A 600 -1.70 -1.89 24.96
C GLU A 600 -0.32 -2.35 24.46
N ALA A 601 0.68 -1.49 24.68
CA ALA A 601 2.03 -1.66 24.15
C ALA A 601 2.73 -2.97 24.59
N GLU A 602 2.26 -3.61 25.68
CA GLU A 602 2.79 -4.89 26.17
C GLU A 602 2.36 -6.08 25.32
N GLU A 603 1.06 -6.17 25.03
CA GLU A 603 0.44 -7.34 24.40
C GLU A 603 0.47 -7.24 22.87
N PHE A 604 0.37 -6.02 22.34
CA PHE A 604 0.24 -5.78 20.90
C PHE A 604 1.36 -6.41 20.03
N PRO A 605 2.65 -6.43 20.44
CA PRO A 605 3.72 -7.10 19.67
C PRO A 605 3.49 -8.58 19.39
N TYR A 606 2.71 -9.28 20.21
CA TYR A 606 2.44 -10.71 20.08
C TYR A 606 1.20 -11.01 19.24
N ILE A 607 0.40 -9.98 18.95
CA ILE A 607 -0.90 -10.10 18.27
C ILE A 607 -0.82 -9.53 16.85
N ALA A 608 -0.05 -8.45 16.65
CA ALA A 608 -0.08 -7.70 15.41
C ALA A 608 0.88 -8.22 14.34
N TRP A 609 0.43 -8.18 13.09
CA TRP A 609 1.30 -8.34 11.92
C TRP A 609 2.03 -7.01 11.64
N TYR A 610 3.36 -7.05 11.49
CA TYR A 610 4.18 -5.87 11.22
C TYR A 610 5.32 -6.20 10.26
N ARG A 611 5.61 -5.30 9.31
CA ARG A 611 6.66 -5.47 8.29
C ARG A 611 7.89 -4.65 8.66
N ASP A 612 9.07 -5.19 8.35
CA ASP A 612 10.36 -4.61 8.77
C ASP A 612 10.68 -3.24 8.14
N ASP A 613 9.99 -2.85 7.06
CA ASP A 613 10.15 -1.58 6.35
C ASP A 613 9.12 -0.51 6.78
N PHE A 614 8.28 -0.78 7.79
CA PHE A 614 7.29 0.18 8.30
C PHE A 614 7.92 1.24 9.21
N SER A 615 9.07 0.95 9.81
CA SER A 615 9.90 1.91 10.54
C SER A 615 11.33 1.39 10.70
N GLU A 616 12.25 2.25 11.14
CA GLU A 616 13.63 1.85 11.41
C GLU A 616 13.78 0.86 12.58
N ARG A 617 12.77 0.79 13.47
CA ARG A 617 12.75 -0.10 14.65
C ARG A 617 11.77 -1.24 14.45
N SER A 618 12.00 -2.37 15.13
CA SER A 618 11.00 -3.44 15.17
C SER A 618 9.75 -2.99 15.94
N LEU A 619 8.61 -3.67 15.73
CA LEU A 619 7.36 -3.39 16.45
C LEU A 619 7.57 -3.33 17.96
N THR A 620 8.33 -4.27 18.53
CA THR A 620 8.68 -4.27 19.97
C THR A 620 9.45 -3.02 20.39
N GLY A 621 10.31 -2.48 19.51
CA GLY A 621 11.02 -1.22 19.73
C GLY A 621 10.08 -0.02 19.73
N VAL A 622 9.17 0.05 18.75
CA VAL A 622 8.13 1.09 18.65
C VAL A 622 7.21 1.06 19.88
N MET A 623 6.71 -0.11 20.28
CA MET A 623 5.85 -0.25 21.46
C MET A 623 6.57 0.10 22.76
N ARG A 624 7.87 -0.21 22.87
CA ARG A 624 8.67 0.21 24.04
C ARG A 624 8.83 1.73 24.10
N ALA A 625 8.91 2.42 22.97
CA ALA A 625 9.00 3.89 22.93
C ALA A 625 7.72 4.59 23.40
N LEU A 626 6.56 3.93 23.33
CA LEU A 626 5.30 4.42 23.88
C LEU A 626 5.26 4.41 25.42
N LYS A 627 6.20 3.73 26.08
CA LYS A 627 6.24 3.69 27.55
C LYS A 627 7.16 4.79 28.09
N SER A 628 6.68 5.55 29.07
CA SER A 628 7.45 6.62 29.72
C SER A 628 8.60 6.12 30.58
N GLY A 629 8.59 4.84 30.99
CA GLY A 629 9.56 4.26 31.95
C GLY A 629 9.46 4.87 33.36
N VAL A 630 8.57 5.83 33.56
CA VAL A 630 8.31 6.56 34.81
C VAL A 630 6.83 6.40 35.11
N HIS A 631 6.50 5.62 36.13
CA HIS A 631 5.15 5.53 36.68
C HIS A 631 5.07 6.49 37.86
N ALA A 632 4.18 7.48 37.82
CA ALA A 632 3.89 8.24 39.02
C ALA A 632 3.19 7.33 40.03
N GLU A 633 3.69 7.32 41.27
CA GLU A 633 3.03 6.62 42.37
C GLU A 633 1.66 7.27 42.63
N PRO A 634 0.56 6.49 42.59
CA PRO A 634 -0.76 7.00 42.96
C PRO A 634 -0.79 7.40 44.44
N ILE A 635 -1.65 8.34 44.80
CA ILE A 635 -1.91 8.69 46.19
C ILE A 635 -3.02 7.77 46.69
N ASP A 636 -2.65 6.66 47.33
CA ASP A 636 -3.61 5.68 47.81
C ASP A 636 -4.46 6.25 48.95
N ILE A 637 -5.78 6.12 48.80
CA ILE A 637 -6.76 6.46 49.83
C ILE A 637 -6.92 5.20 50.71
N PRO A 638 -6.68 5.28 52.03
CA PRO A 638 -6.81 4.15 52.94
C PRO A 638 -8.23 3.56 52.98
N GLU A 639 -8.33 2.23 52.97
CA GLU A 639 -9.61 1.53 53.06
C GLU A 639 -10.42 1.96 54.30
N GLY A 640 -11.71 2.22 54.08
CA GLY A 640 -12.66 2.63 55.10
C GLY A 640 -12.71 4.13 55.39
N ALA A 641 -11.96 4.95 54.65
CA ALA A 641 -12.15 6.41 54.67
C ALA A 641 -13.57 6.77 54.18
N GLN A 642 -14.21 7.74 54.86
CA GLN A 642 -15.57 8.20 54.53
C GLN A 642 -15.60 9.62 53.98
N LYS A 643 -14.66 10.46 54.41
CA LYS A 643 -14.55 11.84 53.92
C LYS A 643 -13.14 12.13 53.45
N LEU A 644 -13.06 12.94 52.41
CA LEU A 644 -11.84 13.53 51.89
C LEU A 644 -11.85 15.03 52.22
N LYS A 645 -10.74 15.53 52.75
CA LYS A 645 -10.62 16.87 53.31
C LYS A 645 -9.34 17.56 52.85
N VAL A 646 -9.37 18.88 52.78
CA VAL A 646 -8.19 19.71 52.44
C VAL A 646 -8.34 21.09 53.06
N TRP A 647 -7.25 21.64 53.59
CA TRP A 647 -7.22 23.06 53.91
C TRP A 647 -6.97 23.86 52.65
N ALA A 648 -7.82 24.83 52.38
CA ALA A 648 -7.69 25.70 51.22
C ALA A 648 -7.81 27.17 51.65
N ASP A 649 -6.98 28.02 51.06
CA ASP A 649 -7.02 29.47 51.22
C ASP A 649 -6.96 30.13 49.83
N ALA A 650 -8.02 30.85 49.47
CA ALA A 650 -8.12 31.53 48.19
C ALA A 650 -7.62 32.99 48.32
N GLU A 651 -6.83 33.48 47.36
CA GLU A 651 -6.33 34.87 47.39
C GLU A 651 -7.48 35.90 47.40
N ASP A 652 -8.55 35.63 46.66
CA ASP A 652 -9.70 36.49 46.47
C ASP A 652 -11.02 35.68 46.57
N TYR A 653 -12.15 36.40 46.65
CA TYR A 653 -13.47 35.78 46.57
C TYR A 653 -13.84 35.48 45.10
N TYR A 654 -13.95 34.19 44.77
CA TYR A 654 -14.26 33.72 43.41
C TYR A 654 -15.71 33.20 43.28
N PRO A 655 -16.69 34.07 43.00
CA PRO A 655 -18.07 33.64 42.82
C PRO A 655 -18.18 32.79 41.54
N ASN A 656 -18.78 31.61 41.64
CA ASN A 656 -18.98 30.62 40.57
C ASN A 656 -17.78 29.71 40.24
N MET A 657 -16.78 29.63 41.12
CA MET A 657 -15.73 28.61 41.04
C MET A 657 -15.98 27.51 42.08
N PHE A 658 -15.81 26.25 41.68
CA PHE A 658 -16.01 25.07 42.52
C PHE A 658 -14.75 24.25 42.61
N MET A 659 -14.40 23.79 43.80
CA MET A 659 -13.23 22.93 44.00
C MET A 659 -13.65 21.46 43.99
N TRP A 660 -12.94 20.65 43.21
CA TRP A 660 -13.21 19.22 43.04
C TRP A 660 -11.96 18.39 43.30
N MET A 661 -12.16 17.14 43.72
CA MET A 661 -11.13 16.11 43.81
C MET A 661 -11.55 14.90 43.01
N VAL A 662 -10.68 14.43 42.12
CA VAL A 662 -10.96 13.26 41.28
C VAL A 662 -10.28 12.04 41.87
N VAL A 663 -11.08 11.00 42.12
CA VAL A 663 -10.62 9.72 42.67
C VAL A 663 -10.76 8.62 41.63
N GLN A 664 -9.88 7.63 41.69
CA GLN A 664 -9.91 6.43 40.85
C GLN A 664 -10.19 5.20 41.70
N ASP A 665 -11.10 4.35 41.24
CA ASP A 665 -11.42 3.06 41.84
C ASP A 665 -10.52 1.92 41.30
N ARG A 666 -10.66 0.71 41.87
CA ARG A 666 -9.90 -0.47 41.41
C ARG A 666 -10.15 -0.85 39.95
N ARG A 667 -11.35 -0.58 39.43
CA ARG A 667 -11.74 -0.85 38.04
C ARG A 667 -11.18 0.20 37.08
N GLY A 668 -10.51 1.22 37.60
CA GLY A 668 -9.95 2.32 36.85
C GLY A 668 -10.95 3.43 36.54
N VAL A 669 -12.16 3.37 37.10
CA VAL A 669 -13.22 4.38 36.92
C VAL A 669 -12.84 5.64 37.71
N LEU A 670 -12.92 6.79 37.04
CA LEU A 670 -12.69 8.10 37.66
C LEU A 670 -14.02 8.70 38.08
N ASP A 671 -14.06 9.24 39.29
CA ASP A 671 -15.23 9.94 39.83
C ASP A 671 -14.81 11.29 40.42
N THR A 672 -15.66 12.30 40.24
CA THR A 672 -15.37 13.68 40.62
C THR A 672 -16.14 14.04 41.88
N LEU A 673 -15.42 14.18 42.98
CA LEU A 673 -15.98 14.54 44.28
C LEU A 673 -15.95 16.07 44.45
N THR A 674 -17.12 16.69 44.54
CA THR A 674 -17.21 18.14 44.76
C THR A 674 -16.96 18.49 46.24
N LEU A 675 -16.05 19.44 46.48
CA LEU A 675 -15.81 20.05 47.79
C LEU A 675 -16.70 21.30 48.01
N GLY A 676 -17.46 21.71 46.99
CA GLY A 676 -18.33 22.89 47.02
C GLY A 676 -17.70 24.13 46.38
N PRO A 677 -18.30 25.32 46.59
CA PRO A 677 -17.77 26.58 46.07
C PRO A 677 -16.41 26.92 46.71
N MET A 678 -15.58 27.68 46.00
CA MET A 678 -14.29 28.15 46.52
C MET A 678 -14.43 28.88 47.87
N PRO A 679 -13.46 28.72 48.79
CA PRO A 679 -13.51 29.35 50.10
C PRO A 679 -13.34 30.87 49.99
N GLU A 680 -13.83 31.61 51.00
CA GLU A 680 -13.46 33.02 51.16
C GLU A 680 -11.97 33.13 51.56
N PRO A 681 -11.31 34.29 51.36
CA PRO A 681 -9.93 34.47 51.78
C PRO A 681 -9.70 34.15 53.27
N GLY A 682 -8.71 33.30 53.53
CA GLY A 682 -8.39 32.70 54.81
C GLY A 682 -8.55 31.16 54.81
N TRP A 683 -7.66 30.47 55.54
CA TRP A 683 -7.67 29.01 55.66
C TRP A 683 -9.02 28.44 56.10
N THR A 684 -9.62 27.67 55.19
CA THR A 684 -10.89 26.99 55.39
C THR A 684 -10.72 25.51 55.11
N LEU A 685 -11.24 24.66 56.00
CA LEU A 685 -11.26 23.22 55.80
C LEU A 685 -12.44 22.85 54.90
N MET A 686 -12.13 22.40 53.68
CA MET A 686 -13.12 21.90 52.74
C MET A 686 -13.25 20.38 52.89
N GLU A 687 -14.48 19.84 52.80
CA GLU A 687 -14.73 18.41 52.94
C GLU A 687 -15.77 17.87 51.94
N THR A 688 -15.59 16.62 51.53
CA THR A 688 -16.53 15.88 50.68
C THR A 688 -16.66 14.44 51.16
N THR A 689 -17.78 13.78 50.83
CA THR A 689 -18.05 12.39 51.24
C THR A 689 -17.69 11.46 50.10
N ILE A 690 -16.99 10.36 50.41
CA ILE A 690 -16.63 9.32 49.45
C ILE A 690 -17.89 8.47 49.19
N PRO A 691 -18.37 8.39 47.94
CA PRO A 691 -19.55 7.61 47.60
C PRO A 691 -19.35 6.10 47.82
N GLN A 692 -20.44 5.39 48.12
CA GLN A 692 -20.39 3.94 48.38
C GLN A 692 -20.31 3.09 47.11
N HIS A 693 -20.58 3.65 45.93
CA HIS A 693 -20.50 2.92 44.66
C HIS A 693 -19.07 2.70 44.15
N LEU A 694 -18.07 3.36 44.75
CA LEU A 694 -16.67 3.21 44.38
C LEU A 694 -16.06 1.95 44.98
N GLU A 695 -15.31 1.19 44.17
CA GLU A 695 -14.67 -0.06 44.58
C GLU A 695 -13.23 0.13 45.06
N TRP A 696 -12.93 -0.31 46.28
CA TRP A 696 -11.59 -0.26 46.86
C TRP A 696 -10.58 -1.20 46.17
N PRO A 697 -9.28 -0.87 46.13
CA PRO A 697 -8.63 0.34 46.66
C PRO A 697 -8.93 1.60 45.82
N LEU A 698 -8.97 2.76 46.50
CA LEU A 698 -9.17 4.07 45.87
C LEU A 698 -7.86 4.85 45.83
N SER A 699 -7.68 5.72 44.84
CA SER A 699 -6.54 6.63 44.77
C SER A 699 -6.96 8.05 44.37
N LEU A 700 -6.30 9.07 44.91
CA LEU A 700 -6.49 10.46 44.53
C LEU A 700 -5.63 10.79 43.30
N VAL A 701 -6.28 11.28 42.23
CA VAL A 701 -5.63 11.50 40.93
C VAL A 701 -5.37 12.97 40.65
N SER A 702 -6.35 13.83 40.94
CA SER A 702 -6.25 15.26 40.67
C SER A 702 -7.06 16.12 41.61
N VAL A 703 -6.63 17.37 41.75
CA VAL A 703 -7.35 18.46 42.40
C VAL A 703 -7.69 19.48 41.32
N GLN A 704 -8.97 19.81 41.19
CA GLN A 704 -9.49 20.58 40.08
C GLN A 704 -10.31 21.77 40.58
N ILE A 705 -10.38 22.78 39.73
CA ILE A 705 -11.31 23.89 39.87
C ILE A 705 -12.17 23.91 38.62
N TYR A 706 -13.48 23.97 38.81
CA TYR A 706 -14.45 24.13 37.76
C TYR A 706 -15.03 25.54 37.77
N GLU A 707 -14.99 26.19 36.63
CA GLU A 707 -15.63 27.47 36.35
C GLU A 707 -16.49 27.29 35.08
N PRO A 708 -17.80 27.61 35.11
CA PRO A 708 -18.71 27.41 33.98
C PRO A 708 -18.51 28.50 32.90
N VAL A 709 -17.31 28.55 32.32
CA VAL A 709 -16.89 29.49 31.27
C VAL A 709 -16.46 28.75 30.00
N PHE A 710 -16.62 29.40 28.85
CA PHE A 710 -16.21 28.85 27.56
C PHE A 710 -15.02 29.64 27.01
N GLY A 711 -13.96 28.93 26.62
CA GLY A 711 -12.75 29.52 26.05
C GLY A 711 -11.87 30.27 27.06
N PRO A 712 -10.94 31.14 26.61
CA PRO A 712 -9.95 31.81 27.46
C PRO A 712 -10.54 33.02 28.21
N SER A 713 -11.68 32.80 28.86
CA SER A 713 -12.46 33.81 29.57
C SER A 713 -12.54 33.57 31.07
N GLY A 714 -11.76 32.61 31.58
CA GLY A 714 -11.74 32.26 33.00
C GLY A 714 -11.09 33.33 33.87
N THR A 715 -11.37 33.22 35.17
CA THR A 715 -10.81 34.11 36.19
C THR A 715 -9.36 33.74 36.51
N VAL A 716 -8.49 34.74 36.69
CA VAL A 716 -7.08 34.58 37.10
C VAL A 716 -7.02 34.65 38.62
N GLY A 717 -6.16 33.85 39.23
CA GLY A 717 -6.01 33.86 40.68
C GLY A 717 -4.95 32.92 41.22
N GLU A 718 -4.80 32.93 42.54
CA GLU A 718 -3.96 32.04 43.30
C GLU A 718 -4.74 31.41 44.45
N MET A 719 -4.40 30.15 44.77
CA MET A 719 -4.89 29.46 45.95
C MET A 719 -3.76 28.67 46.63
N TYR A 720 -3.84 28.60 47.96
CA TYR A 720 -2.97 27.79 48.80
C TYR A 720 -3.74 26.56 49.29
N LEU A 721 -3.02 25.44 49.39
CA LEU A 721 -3.56 24.14 49.77
C LEU A 721 -2.64 23.48 50.78
N ASP A 722 -3.19 22.97 51.87
CA ASP A 722 -2.41 22.27 52.89
C ASP A 722 -3.16 21.04 53.42
N ASP A 723 -2.41 20.04 53.88
CA ASP A 723 -2.86 18.77 54.44
C ASP A 723 -4.08 18.16 53.70
N ILE A 724 -3.87 17.55 52.53
CA ILE A 724 -4.90 16.67 51.95
C ILE A 724 -4.98 15.43 52.84
N HIS A 725 -6.12 15.20 53.48
CA HIS A 725 -6.28 14.11 54.44
C HIS A 725 -7.65 13.43 54.35
N VAL A 726 -7.74 12.26 54.95
CA VAL A 726 -8.97 11.47 55.03
C VAL A 726 -9.44 11.31 56.46
N GLU A 727 -10.76 11.23 56.62
CA GLU A 727 -11.41 10.97 57.90
C GLU A 727 -12.18 9.64 57.85
N PHE A 728 -12.10 8.87 58.94
CA PHE A 728 -12.74 7.57 59.07
C PHE A 728 -13.95 7.67 60.01
N GLY A 729 -15.08 7.05 59.63
CA GLY A 729 -16.29 7.04 60.45
C GLY A 729 -16.22 6.20 61.73
N ASN A 730 -15.11 5.49 61.97
CA ASN A 730 -14.90 4.62 63.13
C ASN A 730 -14.08 5.27 64.26
N GLY A 731 -13.81 6.58 64.19
CA GLY A 731 -13.04 7.31 65.20
C GLY A 731 -11.52 7.08 65.13
N ARG A 732 -11.02 6.46 64.05
CA ARG A 732 -9.59 6.41 63.74
C ARG A 732 -9.07 7.83 63.45
N GLU A 733 -7.84 8.12 63.87
CA GLU A 733 -7.21 9.43 63.62
C GLU A 733 -7.15 9.73 62.11
N PRO A 734 -7.37 10.99 61.70
CA PRO A 734 -7.23 11.41 60.31
C PRO A 734 -5.85 11.05 59.76
N GLN A 735 -5.80 10.58 58.52
CA GLN A 735 -4.55 10.22 57.85
C GLN A 735 -4.27 11.22 56.74
N ILE A 736 -3.09 11.85 56.79
CA ILE A 736 -2.62 12.76 55.74
C ILE A 736 -2.18 11.94 54.52
N LEU A 737 -2.67 12.34 53.35
CA LEU A 737 -2.34 11.78 52.04
C LEU A 737 -1.19 12.55 51.38
N ASP A 738 -1.22 13.89 51.47
CA ASP A 738 -0.17 14.79 50.98
C ASP A 738 -0.13 16.06 51.86
N ASP A 739 1.03 16.33 52.45
CA ASP A 739 1.31 17.48 53.32
C ASP A 739 2.06 18.61 52.58
N PHE A 740 2.36 18.44 51.29
CA PHE A 740 3.15 19.38 50.49
C PHE A 740 4.57 19.68 51.02
N GLU A 741 5.08 18.87 51.96
CA GLU A 741 6.42 19.02 52.55
C GLU A 741 7.52 18.32 51.73
N GLY A 742 7.16 17.61 50.65
CA GLY A 742 8.08 16.91 49.77
C GLY A 742 8.59 17.72 48.57
N SER A 743 9.21 17.03 47.61
CA SER A 743 9.33 17.56 46.24
C SER A 743 7.96 17.46 45.56
N SER A 744 7.45 18.56 45.00
CA SER A 744 6.16 18.54 44.30
C SER A 744 6.20 17.51 43.16
N LYS A 745 5.32 16.51 43.27
CA LYS A 745 5.08 15.48 42.25
C LYS A 745 3.81 15.81 41.42
N TRP A 746 3.21 16.97 41.65
CA TRP A 746 2.02 17.45 40.94
C TRP A 746 2.40 18.15 39.63
N THR A 747 1.57 18.00 38.61
CA THR A 747 1.71 18.67 37.31
C THR A 747 0.41 19.40 37.00
N THR A 748 0.48 20.58 36.37
CA THR A 748 -0.73 21.32 35.99
C THR A 748 -1.49 20.64 34.85
N LEU A 749 -2.81 20.74 34.86
CA LEU A 749 -3.65 20.35 33.74
C LEU A 749 -3.37 21.31 32.57
N ALA A 750 -3.30 20.77 31.36
CA ALA A 750 -3.02 21.55 30.18
C ALA A 750 -4.24 22.42 29.80
N THR A 751 -4.14 23.73 30.01
CA THR A 751 -5.19 24.70 29.66
C THR A 751 -4.86 25.48 28.38
N SER A 752 -3.56 25.68 28.05
CA SER A 752 -3.13 26.29 26.77
C SER A 752 -1.69 25.91 26.38
N LEU A 753 -1.26 26.29 25.16
CA LEU A 753 0.08 26.04 24.61
C LEU A 753 1.22 26.65 25.44
N ILE A 754 0.93 27.77 26.11
CA ILE A 754 1.85 28.46 27.01
C ILE A 754 1.12 28.49 28.35
N SER A 755 1.10 27.35 29.04
CA SER A 755 0.41 27.19 30.33
C SER A 755 0.73 28.39 31.24
N SER A 756 -0.31 29.13 31.60
CA SER A 756 -0.22 30.18 32.61
C SER A 756 -0.41 29.61 34.02
N ASP A 757 -0.90 28.37 34.11
CA ASP A 757 -1.10 27.66 35.37
C ASP A 757 0.24 27.14 35.88
N VAL A 758 0.47 27.31 37.18
CA VAL A 758 1.69 26.88 37.89
C VAL A 758 1.27 26.20 39.19
N VAL A 759 1.80 25.01 39.43
CA VAL A 759 1.70 24.30 40.71
C VAL A 759 3.07 24.22 41.38
N GLY A 760 3.13 24.49 42.67
CA GLY A 760 4.37 24.49 43.43
C GLY A 760 4.13 24.35 44.92
N VAL A 761 5.15 24.68 45.70
CA VAL A 761 5.08 24.76 47.16
C VAL A 761 5.64 26.10 47.61
N THR A 762 5.13 26.64 48.71
CA THR A 762 5.52 27.94 49.29
C THR A 762 5.74 27.81 50.80
N ASP A 763 6.66 28.61 51.34
CA ASP A 763 6.94 28.67 52.78
C ASP A 763 6.09 29.75 53.49
N ASP A 764 5.47 30.66 52.71
CA ASP A 764 4.88 31.91 53.21
C ASP A 764 3.44 31.78 53.74
N ALA A 765 2.73 30.71 53.39
CA ALA A 765 1.33 30.48 53.78
C ALA A 765 1.11 28.99 54.02
N HIS A 766 1.17 28.53 55.28
CA HIS A 766 0.96 27.13 55.68
C HIS A 766 0.08 27.03 56.95
N VAL A 767 -0.65 25.92 57.10
CA VAL A 767 -1.47 25.59 58.28
C VAL A 767 -0.67 24.74 59.25
N THR A 768 -0.07 23.67 58.74
CA THR A 768 0.83 22.79 59.51
C THR A 768 2.17 22.67 58.79
N GLY A 769 3.17 22.03 59.42
CA GLY A 769 4.50 21.89 58.80
C GLY A 769 5.29 23.20 58.62
N ARG A 770 5.89 23.37 57.45
CA ARG A 770 6.73 24.50 57.01
C ARG A 770 6.31 25.04 55.64
N ARG A 771 5.58 24.27 54.83
CA ARG A 771 5.26 24.58 53.44
C ARG A 771 3.81 24.20 53.13
N ALA A 772 3.22 24.90 52.17
CA ALA A 772 1.93 24.52 51.60
C ALA A 772 2.02 24.45 50.08
N GLY A 773 1.09 23.73 49.46
CA GLY A 773 0.88 23.76 48.03
C GLY A 773 0.39 25.14 47.57
N VAL A 774 0.90 25.60 46.43
CA VAL A 774 0.40 26.80 45.76
C VAL A 774 -0.02 26.45 44.34
N PHE A 775 -1.22 26.87 43.96
CA PHE A 775 -1.72 26.76 42.61
C PHE A 775 -2.12 28.15 42.09
N LYS A 776 -1.33 28.66 41.14
CA LYS A 776 -1.62 29.89 40.40
C LYS A 776 -2.27 29.50 39.09
N PHE A 777 -3.39 30.13 38.74
CA PHE A 777 -4.16 29.81 37.54
C PHE A 777 -4.47 31.05 36.71
N GLY A 778 -4.40 30.90 35.38
CA GLY A 778 -4.59 31.98 34.40
C GLY A 778 -6.02 32.11 33.88
N LYS A 779 -6.20 32.60 32.65
CA LYS A 779 -7.55 32.77 32.03
C LYS A 779 -8.01 31.56 31.21
N ASP A 780 -7.08 30.68 30.87
CA ASP A 780 -7.33 29.54 30.01
C ASP A 780 -7.95 28.39 30.83
N THR A 781 -8.90 27.68 30.24
CA THR A 781 -9.53 26.48 30.82
C THR A 781 -9.73 25.42 29.74
N ASP A 782 -9.77 24.15 30.12
CA ASP A 782 -10.19 23.06 29.23
C ASP A 782 -11.57 22.56 29.69
N GLN A 783 -12.61 22.82 28.91
CA GLN A 783 -14.01 22.52 29.27
C GLN A 783 -14.45 23.15 30.62
N GLY A 784 -13.91 24.34 30.96
CA GLY A 784 -14.17 25.00 32.24
C GLY A 784 -13.37 24.43 33.41
N ILE A 785 -12.50 23.45 33.17
CA ILE A 785 -11.67 22.80 34.18
C ILE A 785 -10.23 23.31 34.10
N ARG A 786 -9.64 23.47 35.28
CA ARG A 786 -8.23 23.77 35.53
C ARG A 786 -7.80 23.05 36.80
N GLY A 787 -6.51 22.93 37.05
CA GLY A 787 -6.03 22.29 38.27
C GLY A 787 -4.71 21.59 38.09
N PHE A 788 -4.44 20.61 38.93
CA PHE A 788 -3.22 19.83 38.89
C PHE A 788 -3.48 18.36 39.23
N TYR A 789 -2.67 17.49 38.67
CA TYR A 789 -2.84 16.05 38.71
C TYR A 789 -1.51 15.32 38.87
N ARG A 790 -1.55 14.06 39.29
CA ARG A 790 -0.40 13.17 39.25
C ARG A 790 -0.29 12.57 37.84
N SER A 791 0.65 13.08 37.04
CA SER A 791 0.81 12.61 35.66
C SER A 791 1.19 11.12 35.62
N PRO A 792 0.38 10.24 34.99
CA PRO A 792 0.67 8.81 34.90
C PRO A 792 2.04 8.50 34.28
N SER A 793 2.46 9.32 33.31
CA SER A 793 3.73 9.20 32.60
C SER A 793 4.87 10.01 33.22
N GLY A 794 4.62 10.74 34.33
CA GLY A 794 5.58 11.66 34.95
C GLY A 794 5.84 12.94 34.14
N GLY A 795 4.98 13.29 33.19
CA GLY A 795 5.11 14.45 32.31
C GLY A 795 4.13 14.43 31.13
N PRO A 796 4.48 15.01 29.97
CA PRO A 796 3.70 14.83 28.73
C PRO A 796 3.56 13.35 28.36
N VAL A 797 2.47 12.99 27.70
CA VAL A 797 2.21 11.61 27.29
C VAL A 797 3.18 11.22 26.17
N PRO A 798 4.00 10.16 26.33
CA PRO A 798 4.88 9.68 25.27
C PRO A 798 4.05 9.16 24.10
N VAL A 799 4.41 9.59 22.88
CA VAL A 799 3.75 9.16 21.65
C VAL A 799 4.77 8.81 20.58
N VAL A 800 4.36 7.97 19.62
CA VAL A 800 5.10 7.76 18.38
C VAL A 800 4.29 8.39 17.25
N SER A 801 4.93 9.26 16.46
CA SER A 801 4.26 9.94 15.35
C SER A 801 4.49 9.22 14.02
N SER A 802 3.60 9.43 13.06
CA SER A 802 3.91 9.07 11.68
C SER A 802 4.85 10.09 11.03
N ALA A 803 5.68 9.67 10.07
CA ALA A 803 6.55 10.59 9.32
C ALA A 803 5.74 11.70 8.62
N SER A 804 4.52 11.38 8.17
CA SER A 804 3.59 12.35 7.60
C SER A 804 3.06 13.36 8.62
N PHE A 805 2.81 12.95 9.88
CA PHE A 805 2.43 13.86 10.97
C PHE A 805 3.56 14.83 11.28
N SER A 806 4.79 14.31 11.42
CA SER A 806 5.99 15.12 11.69
C SER A 806 6.24 16.14 10.57
N LYS A 807 6.06 15.73 9.29
CA LYS A 807 6.18 16.62 8.13
C LYS A 807 5.06 17.68 8.05
N ALA A 808 3.83 17.32 8.42
CA ALA A 808 2.69 18.23 8.38
C ALA A 808 2.70 19.27 9.51
N THR A 809 3.26 18.92 10.67
CA THR A 809 3.29 19.77 11.86
C THR A 809 4.62 20.48 12.06
N GLY A 810 5.71 19.96 11.49
CA GLY A 810 7.06 20.41 11.76
C GLY A 810 7.63 19.93 13.10
N ALA A 811 6.87 19.14 13.87
CA ALA A 811 7.31 18.60 15.15
C ALA A 811 8.16 17.32 14.95
N GLY A 812 9.35 17.31 15.53
CA GLY A 812 10.31 16.20 15.45
C GLY A 812 10.38 15.35 16.72
N VAL A 813 11.19 14.30 16.68
CA VAL A 813 11.48 13.47 17.86
C VAL A 813 12.13 14.31 18.96
N GLY A 814 11.58 14.25 20.17
CA GLY A 814 11.99 15.02 21.34
C GLY A 814 11.10 16.23 21.65
N ASP A 815 10.34 16.71 20.67
CA ASP A 815 9.47 17.87 20.84
C ASP A 815 8.26 17.53 21.71
N ALA A 816 7.85 18.49 22.54
CA ALA A 816 6.61 18.44 23.30
C ALA A 816 5.62 19.44 22.73
N ILE A 817 4.43 18.97 22.36
CA ILE A 817 3.35 19.79 21.78
C ILE A 817 2.04 19.47 22.49
N ILE A 818 1.06 20.36 22.35
CA ILE A 818 -0.31 20.10 22.84
C ILE A 818 -1.19 19.77 21.65
N VAL A 819 -1.97 18.71 21.82
CA VAL A 819 -2.98 18.29 20.85
C VAL A 819 -4.35 18.24 21.50
N ASN A 820 -5.38 18.58 20.76
CA ASN A 820 -6.75 18.35 21.15
C ASN A 820 -7.15 16.94 20.69
N LEU A 821 -7.37 16.02 21.63
CA LEU A 821 -7.85 14.67 21.37
C LEU A 821 -9.26 14.53 21.92
N MET A 822 -10.22 14.20 21.05
CA MET A 822 -11.62 13.99 21.45
C MET A 822 -12.22 15.18 22.25
N GLY A 823 -11.78 16.41 21.97
CA GLY A 823 -12.24 17.62 22.64
C GLY A 823 -11.49 17.98 23.93
N ARG A 824 -10.39 17.29 24.25
CA ARG A 824 -9.58 17.49 25.47
C ARG A 824 -8.12 17.78 25.11
N LEU A 825 -7.47 18.67 25.86
CA LEU A 825 -6.09 19.04 25.64
C LEU A 825 -5.13 18.02 26.27
N VAL A 826 -4.27 17.45 25.44
CA VAL A 826 -3.29 16.44 25.83
C VAL A 826 -1.89 16.94 25.49
N PRO A 827 -1.02 17.19 26.49
CA PRO A 827 0.38 17.44 26.25
C PRO A 827 1.05 16.11 25.87
N ILE A 828 1.66 16.07 24.70
CA ILE A 828 2.33 14.89 24.17
C ILE A 828 3.81 15.17 23.95
N ARG A 829 4.64 14.13 23.99
CA ARG A 829 6.06 14.18 23.59
C ARG A 829 6.34 13.11 22.55
N ILE A 830 6.91 13.52 21.42
CA ILE A 830 7.24 12.60 20.33
C ILE A 830 8.51 11.83 20.70
N MET A 831 8.38 10.52 20.92
CA MET A 831 9.49 9.64 21.32
C MET A 831 10.17 8.96 20.14
N ASP A 832 9.42 8.75 19.05
CA ASP A 832 9.90 8.08 17.85
C ASP A 832 9.01 8.41 16.64
N THR A 833 9.43 7.98 15.45
CA THR A 833 8.67 8.15 14.21
C THR A 833 8.57 6.84 13.41
N VAL A 834 7.39 6.58 12.83
CA VAL A 834 7.12 5.42 11.95
C VAL A 834 6.56 5.87 10.60
N ASP A 835 6.78 5.14 9.53
CA ASP A 835 6.18 5.46 8.23
C ASP A 835 4.77 4.87 8.10
N TYR A 836 4.61 3.62 8.53
CA TYR A 836 3.37 2.87 8.48
C TYR A 836 3.11 2.13 9.79
N PHE A 837 1.83 1.93 10.12
CA PHE A 837 1.43 1.14 11.27
C PHE A 837 0.14 0.41 10.94
N PRO A 838 0.00 -0.90 11.25
CA PRO A 838 -1.20 -1.66 10.93
C PRO A 838 -2.46 -0.91 11.36
N THR A 839 -3.49 -0.93 10.52
CA THR A 839 -4.78 -0.23 10.66
C THR A 839 -4.74 1.30 10.58
N MET A 840 -3.58 1.92 10.38
CA MET A 840 -3.42 3.38 10.30
C MET A 840 -3.19 3.87 8.87
N ASP A 841 -3.76 5.02 8.53
CA ASP A 841 -3.61 5.64 7.21
C ASP A 841 -2.75 6.92 7.32
N PRO A 842 -1.47 6.90 6.88
CA PRO A 842 -0.60 8.07 6.95
C PRO A 842 -0.96 9.17 5.96
N SER A 843 -1.83 8.93 4.97
CA SER A 843 -2.18 9.90 3.92
C SER A 843 -3.09 11.03 4.41
N ARG A 844 -3.80 10.83 5.53
CA ARG A 844 -4.75 11.79 6.11
C ARG A 844 -4.10 12.70 7.15
N ASN A 845 -3.07 13.46 6.75
CA ASN A 845 -2.24 14.33 7.62
C ASN A 845 -1.49 13.59 8.74
N GLY A 846 -1.39 12.27 8.65
CA GLY A 846 -0.66 11.42 9.59
C GLY A 846 -1.43 10.95 10.81
N PHE A 847 -0.70 10.29 11.70
CA PHE A 847 -1.25 9.67 12.89
C PHE A 847 -0.30 9.70 14.08
N LEU A 848 -0.87 9.52 15.28
CA LEU A 848 -0.13 9.31 16.53
C LEU A 848 -0.50 7.96 17.15
N LEU A 849 0.51 7.27 17.66
CA LEU A 849 0.37 6.08 18.48
C LEU A 849 0.60 6.46 19.94
N MET A 850 -0.21 5.91 20.84
CA MET A 850 -0.13 6.16 22.28
C MET A 850 -0.21 4.83 23.04
N ASP A 851 0.32 4.81 24.25
CA ASP A 851 0.01 3.72 25.18
C ASP A 851 -1.42 3.90 25.71
N LEU A 852 -2.23 2.84 25.66
CA LEU A 852 -3.66 2.89 26.00
C LEU A 852 -3.90 3.39 27.42
N ASP A 853 -3.18 2.87 28.40
CA ASP A 853 -3.37 3.21 29.81
C ASP A 853 -3.05 4.67 30.08
N ASN A 854 -1.93 5.16 29.52
CA ASN A 854 -1.56 6.57 29.63
C ASN A 854 -2.58 7.49 28.95
N ALA A 855 -3.07 7.10 27.77
CA ALA A 855 -4.08 7.87 27.03
C ALA A 855 -5.41 7.93 27.78
N LEU A 856 -5.95 6.80 28.25
CA LEU A 856 -7.21 6.74 28.97
C LEU A 856 -7.16 7.49 30.29
N ARG A 857 -6.08 7.32 31.07
CA ARG A 857 -5.90 8.05 32.33
C ARG A 857 -5.86 9.55 32.08
N HIS A 858 -5.12 10.02 31.08
CA HIS A 858 -5.06 11.46 30.78
C HIS A 858 -6.41 11.99 30.29
N LEU A 859 -7.05 11.30 29.34
CA LEU A 859 -8.32 11.74 28.77
C LEU A 859 -9.39 11.81 29.85
N ASN A 860 -9.54 10.77 30.70
CA ASN A 860 -10.67 10.68 31.63
C ASN A 860 -10.53 11.56 32.88
N ILE A 861 -9.37 12.17 33.14
CA ILE A 861 -9.20 13.11 34.26
C ILE A 861 -10.11 14.34 34.14
N LEU A 862 -10.40 14.80 32.91
CA LEU A 862 -11.08 16.07 32.64
C LEU A 862 -12.61 15.98 32.58
N SER A 863 -13.27 14.83 32.81
CA SER A 863 -14.74 14.81 32.78
C SER A 863 -15.35 13.60 33.53
N PRO A 864 -16.28 13.80 34.48
CA PRO A 864 -17.06 12.73 35.11
C PRO A 864 -18.20 12.19 34.24
N ILE A 865 -18.67 12.93 33.22
CA ILE A 865 -19.90 12.59 32.48
C ILE A 865 -19.61 11.72 31.25
N THR A 866 -18.55 12.04 30.50
CA THR A 866 -18.14 11.28 29.31
C THR A 866 -16.85 10.51 29.61
N THR A 867 -16.96 9.23 29.94
CA THR A 867 -15.78 8.37 30.07
C THR A 867 -15.37 7.87 28.69
N VAL A 868 -14.13 8.15 28.28
CA VAL A 868 -13.52 7.54 27.11
C VAL A 868 -13.11 6.13 27.49
N ARG A 869 -13.62 5.13 26.79
CA ARG A 869 -13.24 3.71 26.95
C ARG A 869 -12.69 3.18 25.62
N PRO A 870 -11.95 2.06 25.63
CA PRO A 870 -11.51 1.40 24.41
C PRO A 870 -12.69 1.14 23.47
N ASN A 871 -12.46 1.32 22.16
CA ASN A 871 -13.47 1.12 21.12
C ASN A 871 -13.03 0.12 20.03
N GLU A 872 -11.86 -0.48 20.20
CA GLU A 872 -11.35 -1.56 19.36
C GLU A 872 -10.77 -2.69 20.21
N ILE A 873 -10.87 -3.91 19.68
CA ILE A 873 -10.27 -5.11 20.27
C ILE A 873 -9.51 -5.85 19.16
N PHE A 874 -8.27 -6.21 19.45
CA PHE A 874 -7.41 -7.02 18.58
C PHE A 874 -7.24 -8.39 19.23
N ILE A 875 -7.51 -9.45 18.48
CA ILE A 875 -7.53 -10.83 18.97
C ILE A 875 -6.54 -11.66 18.15
N SER A 876 -5.76 -12.50 18.84
CA SER A 876 -4.97 -13.56 18.23
C SER A 876 -5.53 -14.94 18.60
N GLU A 877 -5.47 -15.86 17.64
CA GLU A 877 -6.17 -17.13 17.66
C GLU A 877 -5.22 -18.31 17.42
N VAL A 878 -5.56 -19.48 17.96
CA VAL A 878 -4.85 -20.73 17.64
C VAL A 878 -5.22 -21.16 16.21
N PRO A 879 -4.25 -21.61 15.40
CA PRO A 879 -4.55 -22.15 14.07
C PRO A 879 -5.62 -23.26 14.12
N GLY A 880 -6.67 -23.12 13.31
CA GLY A 880 -7.80 -24.04 13.24
C GLY A 880 -9.01 -23.69 14.11
N ALA A 881 -8.97 -22.60 14.89
CA ALA A 881 -10.10 -22.10 15.68
C ALA A 881 -10.87 -20.94 15.02
N GLU A 882 -10.47 -20.53 13.81
CA GLU A 882 -10.88 -19.26 13.19
C GLU A 882 -12.40 -19.15 13.03
N GLU A 883 -13.04 -20.22 12.54
CA GLU A 883 -14.49 -20.22 12.28
C GLU A 883 -15.32 -20.11 13.58
N GLU A 884 -14.88 -20.79 14.65
CA GLU A 884 -15.59 -20.78 15.93
C GLU A 884 -15.41 -19.46 16.67
N VAL A 885 -14.18 -18.89 16.67
CA VAL A 885 -13.93 -17.57 17.24
C VAL A 885 -14.70 -16.50 16.47
N HIS A 886 -14.73 -16.56 15.13
CA HIS A 886 -15.51 -15.63 14.30
C HIS A 886 -17.01 -15.65 14.63
N LYS A 887 -17.62 -16.85 14.74
CA LYS A 887 -19.05 -16.98 15.12
C LYS A 887 -19.33 -16.37 16.49
N ILE A 888 -18.47 -16.63 17.46
CA ILE A 888 -18.64 -16.10 18.82
C ILE A 888 -18.43 -14.59 18.82
N ALA A 889 -17.42 -14.07 18.12
CA ALA A 889 -17.18 -12.64 17.96
C ALA A 889 -18.39 -11.93 17.31
N LEU A 890 -19.02 -12.52 16.28
CA LEU A 890 -20.24 -11.99 15.68
C LEU A 890 -21.42 -11.93 16.65
N SER A 891 -21.52 -12.86 17.61
CA SER A 891 -22.58 -12.85 18.63
C SER A 891 -22.37 -11.79 19.71
N LEU A 892 -21.12 -11.39 19.94
CA LEU A 892 -20.72 -10.38 20.93
C LEU A 892 -20.62 -8.97 20.33
N ALA A 893 -20.43 -8.85 19.02
CA ALA A 893 -20.37 -7.58 18.32
C ALA A 893 -21.75 -6.90 18.25
N PRO A 894 -21.81 -5.56 18.34
CA PRO A 894 -23.04 -4.82 18.09
C PRO A 894 -23.55 -5.03 16.66
N SER A 895 -22.65 -5.03 15.69
CA SER A 895 -23.00 -5.23 14.28
C SER A 895 -22.00 -6.15 13.59
N ARG A 896 -22.45 -6.90 12.58
CA ARG A 896 -21.58 -7.81 11.82
C ARG A 896 -20.46 -7.07 11.07
N ASN A 897 -20.72 -5.84 10.62
CA ASN A 897 -19.75 -5.03 9.87
C ASN A 897 -18.57 -4.53 10.71
N GLN A 898 -18.63 -4.73 12.03
CA GLN A 898 -17.59 -4.34 12.97
C GLN A 898 -16.60 -5.47 13.26
N VAL A 899 -16.89 -6.70 12.83
CA VAL A 899 -15.97 -7.84 12.99
C VAL A 899 -15.19 -8.03 11.69
N HIS A 900 -13.89 -7.80 11.76
CA HIS A 900 -12.95 -7.97 10.66
C HIS A 900 -12.12 -9.22 10.95
N ASP A 901 -12.50 -10.35 10.36
CA ASP A 901 -11.74 -11.59 10.44
C ASP A 901 -10.79 -11.72 9.25
N ARG A 902 -9.49 -11.90 9.54
CA ARG A 902 -8.47 -12.09 8.52
C ARG A 902 -8.75 -13.33 7.67
N ALA A 903 -9.10 -14.46 8.28
CA ALA A 903 -9.25 -15.73 7.56
C ALA A 903 -10.38 -15.64 6.53
N SER A 904 -11.55 -15.14 6.94
CA SER A 904 -12.69 -14.88 6.06
C SER A 904 -12.37 -13.89 4.95
N LEU A 905 -11.64 -12.80 5.24
CA LEU A 905 -11.27 -11.81 4.23
C LEU A 905 -10.27 -12.38 3.21
N VAL A 906 -9.27 -13.14 3.65
CA VAL A 906 -8.30 -13.80 2.76
C VAL A 906 -9.00 -14.83 1.87
N GLU A 907 -9.92 -15.62 2.43
CA GLU A 907 -10.73 -16.56 1.65
C GLU A 907 -11.59 -15.84 0.61
N SER A 908 -12.21 -14.72 0.97
CA SER A 908 -13.02 -13.92 0.04
C SER A 908 -12.23 -13.43 -1.18
N VAL A 909 -10.96 -13.06 -1.00
CA VAL A 909 -10.06 -12.66 -2.09
C VAL A 909 -9.63 -13.85 -2.92
N ARG A 910 -9.35 -15.00 -2.30
CA ARG A 910 -8.99 -16.23 -3.04
C ARG A 910 -10.11 -16.68 -3.97
N LEU A 911 -11.35 -16.56 -3.51
CA LEU A 911 -12.55 -16.89 -4.27
C LEU A 911 -12.96 -15.81 -5.28
N ASP A 912 -12.38 -14.60 -5.25
CA ASP A 912 -12.71 -13.51 -6.17
C ASP A 912 -12.19 -13.80 -7.60
N PRO A 913 -13.08 -14.08 -8.59
CA PRO A 913 -12.67 -14.42 -9.94
C PRO A 913 -12.00 -13.26 -10.69
N LEU A 914 -12.26 -12.01 -10.30
CA LEU A 914 -11.67 -10.84 -10.95
C LEU A 914 -10.21 -10.66 -10.54
N ILE A 915 -9.87 -11.04 -9.31
CA ILE A 915 -8.53 -10.88 -8.74
C ILE A 915 -7.67 -12.10 -9.06
N THR A 916 -8.08 -13.30 -8.64
CA THR A 916 -7.21 -14.49 -8.73
C THR A 916 -7.26 -15.16 -10.10
N ALA A 917 -8.43 -15.28 -10.71
CA ALA A 917 -8.61 -15.98 -11.99
C ALA A 917 -8.11 -15.15 -13.20
N GLY A 918 -8.32 -13.83 -13.20
CA GLY A 918 -7.91 -12.96 -14.30
C GLY A 918 -6.39 -12.96 -14.53
N TRP A 919 -5.61 -12.57 -13.52
CA TRP A 919 -4.16 -12.37 -13.69
C TRP A 919 -3.41 -13.70 -13.87
N LYS A 920 -3.77 -14.74 -13.10
CA LYS A 920 -3.12 -16.05 -13.21
C LYS A 920 -3.35 -16.70 -14.57
N ALA A 921 -4.56 -16.57 -15.15
CA ALA A 921 -4.82 -17.00 -16.53
C ALA A 921 -3.88 -16.30 -17.52
N MET A 922 -3.77 -14.98 -17.41
CA MET A 922 -2.95 -14.17 -18.31
C MET A 922 -1.46 -14.47 -18.17
N ALA A 923 -0.96 -14.67 -16.94
CA ALA A 923 0.42 -15.06 -16.70
C ALA A 923 0.75 -16.42 -17.35
N LEU A 924 -0.14 -17.41 -17.24
CA LEU A 924 0.02 -18.71 -17.91
C LEU A 924 -0.01 -18.61 -19.44
N LEU A 925 -0.91 -17.78 -19.99
CA LEU A 925 -0.95 -17.49 -21.42
C LEU A 925 0.36 -16.82 -21.88
N ALA A 926 0.88 -15.87 -21.11
CA ALA A 926 2.17 -15.26 -21.39
C ALA A 926 3.29 -16.29 -21.39
N ILE A 927 3.34 -17.24 -20.45
CA ILE A 927 4.33 -18.34 -20.47
C ILE A 927 4.20 -19.17 -21.75
N GLY A 928 2.98 -19.50 -22.16
CA GLY A 928 2.72 -20.19 -23.42
C GLY A 928 3.29 -19.42 -24.62
N VAL A 929 3.03 -18.11 -24.68
CA VAL A 929 3.56 -17.23 -25.74
C VAL A 929 5.08 -17.11 -25.69
N ILE A 930 5.66 -16.99 -24.49
CA ILE A 930 7.12 -16.93 -24.25
C ILE A 930 7.80 -18.19 -24.81
N LEU A 931 7.33 -19.37 -24.40
CA LEU A 931 7.91 -20.63 -24.84
C LEU A 931 7.71 -20.85 -26.34
N PHE A 932 6.53 -20.52 -26.87
CA PHE A 932 6.23 -20.62 -28.29
C PHE A 932 7.12 -19.69 -29.13
N ALA A 933 7.17 -18.40 -28.79
CA ALA A 933 7.95 -17.40 -29.49
C ALA A 933 9.45 -17.66 -29.39
N ALA A 934 9.95 -18.05 -28.21
CA ALA A 934 11.36 -18.41 -28.03
C ALA A 934 11.74 -19.64 -28.85
N THR A 935 10.95 -20.72 -28.76
CA THR A 935 11.25 -21.98 -29.46
C THR A 935 11.24 -21.78 -30.96
N LEU A 936 10.12 -21.31 -31.53
CA LEU A 936 10.02 -21.14 -32.97
C LEU A 936 10.94 -20.03 -33.47
N GLY A 937 11.01 -18.91 -32.76
CA GLY A 937 11.85 -17.78 -33.16
C GLY A 937 13.33 -18.14 -33.21
N TYR A 938 13.83 -18.87 -32.21
CA TYR A 938 15.22 -19.31 -32.17
C TYR A 938 15.50 -20.41 -33.20
N VAL A 939 14.58 -21.37 -33.39
CA VAL A 939 14.72 -22.42 -34.42
C VAL A 939 14.74 -21.80 -35.82
N THR A 940 13.81 -20.90 -36.14
CA THR A 940 13.78 -20.19 -37.44
C THR A 940 15.04 -19.38 -37.66
N TYR A 941 15.50 -18.65 -36.63
CA TYR A 941 16.77 -17.93 -36.68
C TYR A 941 17.93 -18.86 -37.03
N LEU A 942 18.05 -20.00 -36.35
CA LEU A 942 19.14 -20.94 -36.58
C LEU A 942 19.11 -21.60 -37.95
N ILE A 943 17.92 -21.92 -38.48
CA ILE A 943 17.78 -22.44 -39.84
C ILE A 943 18.27 -21.39 -40.85
N SER A 944 17.85 -20.13 -40.69
CA SER A 944 18.27 -19.02 -41.54
C SER A 944 19.78 -18.78 -41.43
N PHE A 945 20.31 -18.76 -40.21
CA PHE A 945 21.73 -18.59 -39.92
C PHE A 945 22.56 -19.71 -40.54
N SER A 946 22.16 -20.98 -40.37
CA SER A 946 22.85 -22.15 -40.95
C SER A 946 22.91 -22.06 -42.47
N ALA A 947 21.85 -21.60 -43.13
CA ALA A 947 21.85 -21.43 -44.58
C ALA A 947 22.85 -20.34 -45.04
N GLN A 948 22.89 -19.21 -44.34
CA GLN A 948 23.76 -18.07 -44.68
C GLN A 948 25.25 -18.32 -44.38
N SER A 949 25.55 -19.03 -43.30
CA SER A 949 26.92 -19.23 -42.80
C SER A 949 27.61 -20.50 -43.31
N ARG A 950 26.95 -21.30 -44.16
CA ARG A 950 27.50 -22.55 -44.73
C ARG A 950 28.80 -22.34 -45.50
N SER A 951 28.88 -21.31 -46.35
CA SER A 951 30.08 -21.01 -47.15
C SER A 951 31.24 -20.55 -46.27
N GLU A 952 30.98 -19.66 -45.32
CA GLU A 952 31.97 -19.17 -44.34
C GLU A 952 32.54 -20.31 -43.51
N MET A 953 31.69 -21.23 -43.05
CA MET A 953 32.13 -22.40 -42.28
C MET A 953 32.97 -23.37 -43.13
N GLY A 954 32.63 -23.55 -44.41
CA GLY A 954 33.43 -24.33 -45.35
C GLY A 954 34.82 -23.73 -45.56
N PHE A 955 34.89 -22.41 -45.72
CA PHE A 955 36.16 -21.67 -45.87
C PHE A 955 37.03 -21.77 -44.61
N LEU A 956 36.44 -21.61 -43.42
CA LEU A 956 37.15 -21.75 -42.15
C LEU A 956 37.67 -23.18 -41.91
N GLN A 957 36.92 -24.20 -42.31
CA GLN A 957 37.39 -25.60 -42.26
C GLN A 957 38.53 -25.85 -43.26
N ALA A 958 38.46 -25.27 -44.46
CA ALA A 958 39.54 -25.34 -45.44
C ALA A 958 40.83 -24.62 -44.97
N LEU A 959 40.70 -23.55 -44.18
CA LEU A 959 41.81 -22.88 -43.49
C LEU A 959 42.37 -23.67 -42.29
N GLY A 960 41.77 -24.81 -41.93
CA GLY A 960 42.30 -25.74 -40.93
C GLY A 960 41.59 -25.72 -39.57
N LEU A 961 40.44 -25.05 -39.39
CA LEU A 961 39.66 -25.20 -38.16
C LEU A 961 39.05 -26.59 -38.04
N SER A 962 39.29 -27.25 -36.91
CA SER A 962 38.68 -28.55 -36.62
C SER A 962 37.17 -28.43 -36.39
N LYS A 963 36.43 -29.52 -36.65
CA LYS A 963 34.98 -29.60 -36.36
C LYS A 963 34.62 -29.25 -34.91
N ARG A 964 35.50 -29.61 -33.96
CA ARG A 964 35.34 -29.26 -32.53
C ARG A 964 35.54 -27.77 -32.26
N GLN A 965 36.54 -27.14 -32.87
CA GLN A 965 36.76 -25.70 -32.75
C GLN A 965 35.63 -24.90 -33.40
N MET A 966 35.07 -25.40 -34.51
CA MET A 966 33.89 -24.81 -35.15
C MET A 966 32.66 -24.87 -34.22
N GLY A 967 32.42 -26.02 -33.58
CA GLY A 967 31.35 -26.16 -32.59
C GLY A 967 31.49 -25.20 -31.41
N TRP A 968 32.71 -25.03 -30.88
CA TRP A 968 32.98 -24.06 -29.80
C TRP A 968 32.83 -22.61 -30.24
N LEU A 969 33.21 -22.27 -31.47
CA LEU A 969 33.00 -20.93 -32.04
C LEU A 969 31.52 -20.58 -32.09
N LEU A 970 30.69 -21.44 -32.69
CA LEU A 970 29.25 -21.24 -32.80
C LEU A 970 28.57 -21.22 -31.43
N SER A 971 29.02 -22.10 -30.52
CA SER A 971 28.49 -22.16 -29.16
C SER A 971 28.79 -20.89 -28.38
N ALA A 972 30.03 -20.41 -28.42
CA ALA A 972 30.41 -19.15 -27.79
C ALA A 972 29.62 -17.98 -28.37
N GLU A 973 29.40 -17.99 -29.69
CA GLU A 973 28.70 -16.93 -30.38
C GLU A 973 27.25 -16.77 -29.86
N HIS A 974 26.50 -17.86 -29.89
CA HIS A 974 25.10 -17.84 -29.47
C HIS A 974 24.91 -17.83 -27.95
N LEU A 975 25.85 -18.35 -27.16
CA LEU A 975 25.78 -18.26 -25.70
C LEU A 975 25.90 -16.81 -25.21
N VAL A 976 26.77 -16.00 -25.82
CA VAL A 976 26.88 -14.57 -25.48
C VAL A 976 25.58 -13.84 -25.80
N ILE A 977 24.97 -14.14 -26.94
CA ILE A 977 23.70 -13.56 -27.40
C ILE A 977 22.57 -13.96 -26.44
N ALA A 978 22.48 -15.24 -26.09
CA ALA A 978 21.50 -15.75 -25.15
C ALA A 978 21.65 -15.10 -23.77
N ALA A 979 22.88 -15.04 -23.25
CA ALA A 979 23.19 -14.43 -21.96
C ALA A 979 22.83 -12.94 -21.94
N LEU A 980 23.20 -12.17 -22.98
CA LEU A 980 22.86 -10.76 -23.07
C LEU A 980 21.34 -10.54 -23.18
N GLY A 981 20.66 -11.34 -24.00
CA GLY A 981 19.20 -11.27 -24.14
C GLY A 981 18.47 -11.57 -22.84
N LEU A 982 18.88 -12.62 -22.13
CA LEU A 982 18.38 -12.98 -20.80
C LEU A 982 18.64 -11.88 -19.78
N LEU A 983 19.88 -11.38 -19.67
CA LEU A 983 20.25 -10.35 -18.69
C LEU A 983 19.51 -9.03 -18.93
N ILE A 984 19.51 -8.54 -20.18
CA ILE A 984 18.89 -7.26 -20.53
C ILE A 984 17.38 -7.36 -20.43
N GLY A 985 16.77 -8.45 -20.90
CA GLY A 985 15.33 -8.63 -20.77
C GLY A 985 14.89 -8.82 -19.33
N THR A 986 15.68 -9.47 -18.49
CA THR A 986 15.41 -9.56 -17.05
C THR A 986 15.45 -8.19 -16.39
N ALA A 987 16.50 -7.40 -16.65
CA ALA A 987 16.62 -6.04 -16.12
C ALA A 987 15.49 -5.11 -16.62
N ALA A 988 15.17 -5.17 -17.91
CA ALA A 988 14.05 -4.44 -18.50
C ALA A 988 12.71 -4.90 -17.91
N GLY A 989 12.55 -6.20 -17.69
CA GLY A 989 11.40 -6.82 -17.02
C GLY A 989 11.14 -6.22 -15.64
N PHE A 990 12.17 -6.21 -14.78
CA PHE A 990 12.08 -5.61 -13.46
C PHE A 990 11.77 -4.11 -13.49
N ALA A 991 12.42 -3.37 -14.40
CA ALA A 991 12.13 -1.95 -14.59
C ALA A 991 10.66 -1.72 -14.99
N MET A 992 10.14 -2.51 -15.94
CA MET A 992 8.73 -2.44 -16.34
C MET A 992 7.78 -2.84 -15.20
N SER A 993 8.11 -3.89 -14.44
CA SER A 993 7.30 -4.31 -13.29
C SER A 993 7.18 -3.22 -12.25
N ASN A 994 8.28 -2.53 -11.93
CA ASN A 994 8.27 -1.42 -10.99
C ASN A 994 7.32 -0.30 -11.45
N ILE A 995 7.44 0.08 -12.73
CA ILE A 995 6.61 1.12 -13.34
C ILE A 995 5.14 0.72 -13.33
N MET A 996 4.86 -0.51 -13.74
CA MET A 996 3.51 -1.04 -13.82
C MET A 996 2.86 -1.13 -12.43
N VAL A 997 3.53 -1.75 -11.46
CA VAL A 997 3.00 -1.86 -10.08
C VAL A 997 2.76 -0.48 -9.50
N ALA A 998 3.74 0.43 -9.54
CA ALA A 998 3.60 1.79 -9.00
C ALA A 998 2.44 2.58 -9.62
N SER A 999 2.05 2.25 -10.85
CA SER A 999 0.95 2.91 -11.55
C SER A 999 -0.43 2.26 -11.37
N VAL A 1000 -0.45 0.96 -11.04
CA VAL A 1000 -1.65 0.18 -10.66
C VAL A 1000 -1.89 0.22 -9.15
N ALA A 1001 -0.90 0.70 -8.39
CA ALA A 1001 -0.80 0.82 -6.94
C ALA A 1001 -1.81 1.79 -6.28
N VAL A 1002 -3.01 1.88 -6.83
CA VAL A 1002 -4.06 2.81 -6.45
C VAL A 1002 -5.29 2.00 -6.03
N THR A 1003 -5.88 2.35 -4.90
CA THR A 1003 -7.13 1.77 -4.41
C THR A 1003 -8.28 2.09 -5.38
N GLU A 1004 -9.42 1.42 -5.19
CA GLU A 1004 -10.68 1.73 -5.89
C GLU A 1004 -11.13 3.19 -5.72
N GLN A 1005 -10.58 3.88 -4.71
CA GLN A 1005 -10.89 5.27 -4.39
C GLN A 1005 -9.87 6.26 -4.98
N GLY A 1006 -8.85 5.82 -5.72
CA GLY A 1006 -7.84 6.72 -6.28
C GLY A 1006 -6.72 7.07 -5.31
N THR A 1007 -6.65 6.44 -4.13
CA THR A 1007 -5.60 6.69 -3.13
C THR A 1007 -4.47 5.66 -3.25
N PRO A 1008 -3.24 5.96 -2.80
CA PRO A 1008 -2.17 4.95 -2.75
C PRO A 1008 -2.61 3.74 -1.93
N VAL A 1009 -2.28 2.53 -2.39
CA VAL A 1009 -2.56 1.31 -1.63
C VAL A 1009 -1.65 1.23 -0.39
N LEU A 1010 -2.25 0.79 0.72
CA LEU A 1010 -1.60 0.59 2.01
C LEU A 1010 -1.66 -0.89 2.39
N PRO A 1011 -0.53 -1.52 2.78
CA PRO A 1011 0.81 -0.97 2.84
C PRO A 1011 1.43 -0.86 1.43
N PRO A 1012 2.52 -0.09 1.23
CA PRO A 1012 3.20 0.00 -0.05
C PRO A 1012 3.65 -1.39 -0.54
N PHE A 1013 3.52 -1.62 -1.84
CA PHE A 1013 3.92 -2.88 -2.47
C PHE A 1013 5.42 -3.13 -2.34
N VAL A 1014 5.77 -4.40 -2.13
CA VAL A 1014 7.14 -4.89 -2.31
C VAL A 1014 7.18 -5.69 -3.60
N LEU A 1015 8.07 -5.32 -4.52
CA LEU A 1015 8.24 -6.08 -5.76
C LEU A 1015 8.71 -7.51 -5.46
N THR A 1016 7.85 -8.48 -5.72
CA THR A 1016 8.13 -9.90 -5.54
C THR A 1016 7.95 -10.66 -6.84
N THR A 1017 9.01 -11.37 -7.24
CA THR A 1017 8.95 -12.30 -8.37
C THR A 1017 8.59 -13.69 -7.89
N ASP A 1018 7.57 -14.28 -8.49
CA ASP A 1018 7.28 -15.69 -8.28
C ASP A 1018 8.30 -16.58 -9.01
N TRP A 1019 9.38 -16.93 -8.30
CA TRP A 1019 10.43 -17.81 -8.80
C TRP A 1019 9.98 -19.26 -8.99
N SER A 1020 8.86 -19.68 -8.38
CA SER A 1020 8.30 -21.02 -8.59
C SER A 1020 7.79 -21.18 -10.02
N ILE A 1021 7.33 -20.08 -10.63
CA ILE A 1021 6.90 -20.01 -12.03
C ILE A 1021 8.06 -19.63 -12.94
N MET A 1022 8.81 -18.58 -12.61
CA MET A 1022 9.87 -18.07 -13.49
C MET A 1022 11.08 -19.02 -13.61
N GLY A 1023 11.42 -19.75 -12.54
CA GLY A 1023 12.54 -20.70 -12.53
C GLY A 1023 12.41 -21.80 -13.59
N PRO A 1024 11.28 -22.53 -13.64
CA PRO A 1024 10.99 -23.48 -14.72
C PRO A 1024 10.98 -22.86 -16.12
N VAL A 1025 10.51 -21.62 -16.28
CA VAL A 1025 10.53 -20.92 -17.56
C VAL A 1025 11.97 -20.67 -18.02
N TYR A 1026 12.85 -20.18 -17.14
CA TYR A 1026 14.27 -20.05 -17.47
C TYR A 1026 14.92 -21.39 -17.80
N ALA A 1027 14.61 -22.44 -17.04
CA ALA A 1027 15.12 -23.78 -17.32
C ALA A 1027 14.68 -24.26 -18.71
N ALA A 1028 13.41 -24.07 -19.07
CA ALA A 1028 12.87 -24.40 -20.38
C ALA A 1028 13.55 -23.59 -21.50
N LEU A 1029 13.73 -22.27 -21.31
CA LEU A 1029 14.43 -21.41 -22.26
C LEU A 1029 15.88 -21.87 -22.48
N VAL A 1030 16.62 -22.17 -21.40
CA VAL A 1030 18.00 -22.69 -21.48
C VAL A 1030 18.04 -24.05 -22.18
N LEU A 1031 17.08 -24.94 -21.92
CA LEU A 1031 16.96 -26.23 -22.61
C LEU A 1031 16.67 -26.06 -24.11
N ILE A 1032 15.79 -25.12 -24.48
CA ILE A 1032 15.49 -24.78 -25.87
C ILE A 1032 16.76 -24.26 -26.57
N PHE A 1033 17.49 -23.33 -25.94
CA PHE A 1033 18.71 -22.76 -26.51
C PHE A 1033 19.81 -23.79 -26.67
N THR A 1034 20.09 -24.57 -25.63
CA THR A 1034 21.13 -25.61 -25.67
C THR A 1034 20.77 -26.72 -26.65
N GLY A 1035 19.51 -27.15 -26.70
CA GLY A 1035 19.02 -28.16 -27.65
C GLY A 1035 19.12 -27.68 -29.11
N SER A 1036 18.72 -26.44 -29.37
CA SER A 1036 18.78 -25.90 -30.74
C SER A 1036 20.23 -25.57 -31.15
N LEU A 1037 21.07 -25.14 -30.21
CA LEU A 1037 22.49 -24.94 -30.45
C LEU A 1037 23.21 -26.27 -30.75
N TYR A 1038 22.90 -27.33 -30.00
CA TYR A 1038 23.42 -28.66 -30.28
C TYR A 1038 23.02 -29.14 -31.68
N TRP A 1039 21.77 -28.90 -32.08
CA TRP A 1039 21.29 -29.20 -33.43
C TRP A 1039 22.04 -28.40 -34.50
N LEU A 1040 22.28 -27.10 -34.28
CA LEU A 1040 23.08 -26.26 -35.17
C LEU A 1040 24.50 -26.80 -35.34
N VAL A 1041 25.21 -27.04 -34.23
CA VAL A 1041 26.60 -27.54 -34.27
C VAL A 1041 26.68 -28.89 -34.99
N ARG A 1042 25.70 -29.78 -34.79
CA ARG A 1042 25.65 -31.08 -35.45
C ARG A 1042 25.40 -30.96 -36.96
N THR A 1043 24.50 -30.07 -37.38
CA THR A 1043 24.18 -29.87 -38.80
C THR A 1043 25.31 -29.16 -39.54
N SER A 1044 25.96 -28.19 -38.91
CA SER A 1044 27.05 -27.42 -39.51
C SER A 1044 28.41 -28.15 -39.55
N SER A 1045 28.65 -29.10 -38.65
CA SER A 1045 29.90 -29.89 -38.64
C SER A 1045 29.94 -31.02 -39.67
N ASN A 1046 28.81 -31.32 -40.32
CA ASN A 1046 28.67 -32.40 -41.30
C ASN A 1046 28.65 -31.93 -42.76
N VAL A 1047 29.13 -30.72 -43.04
CA VAL A 1047 29.14 -30.17 -44.40
C VAL A 1047 30.26 -30.82 -45.23
N ASP A 1048 29.91 -31.32 -46.41
CA ASP A 1048 30.84 -31.98 -47.33
C ASP A 1048 31.63 -30.91 -48.11
N LEU A 1049 32.95 -30.86 -47.92
CA LEU A 1049 33.84 -29.87 -48.53
C LEU A 1049 33.80 -29.91 -50.07
N TYR A 1050 33.43 -31.06 -50.65
CA TYR A 1050 33.34 -31.26 -52.09
C TYR A 1050 32.13 -30.52 -52.71
N GLU A 1051 30.99 -30.46 -52.01
CA GLU A 1051 29.80 -29.72 -52.48
C GLU A 1051 30.04 -28.21 -52.56
N ILE A 1052 30.77 -27.63 -51.60
CA ILE A 1052 31.00 -26.18 -51.54
C ILE A 1052 31.89 -25.71 -52.69
N SER A 1053 32.93 -26.48 -53.04
CA SER A 1053 33.86 -26.12 -54.13
C SER A 1053 33.19 -26.04 -55.52
N ARG A 1054 32.00 -26.65 -55.67
CA ARG A 1054 31.25 -26.68 -56.92
C ARG A 1054 30.25 -25.51 -57.06
N ILE A 1055 29.79 -24.95 -55.94
CA ILE A 1055 28.78 -23.88 -55.89
C ILE A 1055 29.37 -22.50 -56.23
N GLU A 1056 30.66 -22.26 -55.98
CA GLU A 1056 31.34 -21.01 -56.39
C GLU A 1056 31.86 -21.04 -57.84
N GLY A 1057 31.79 -22.20 -58.51
CA GLY A 1057 32.32 -22.42 -59.86
C GLY A 1057 31.32 -22.33 -61.01
N GLU A 1058 30.02 -22.23 -60.73
CA GLU A 1058 28.91 -22.03 -61.69
C GLU A 1058 28.27 -20.65 -61.49
#